data_AF-A0A8C9WL37-F1
#
_entry.id   AF-A0A8C9WL37-F1
#
_cell.length_a   1.000
_cell.length_b   1.000
_cell.length_c   1.000
_cell.angle_alpha   90.00
_cell.angle_beta   90.00
_cell.angle_gamma   90.00
#
_symmetry.space_group_name_H-M   'P 1'
#
loop_
_entity.id
_entity.type
_entity.pdbx_description
1 polymer ?
#
loop_
_entity_poly.entity_id
_entity_poly.type
_entity_poly.pdbx_seq_one_letter_code
_entity_poly.pdbx_strand_id
1 'polypeptide(L)'
;MSEIKSNCPRRLHLLSSQCMCVEFHDILLSLQLRAQNQVLKKAVVDEQANSASVKEQLKQREQSLRKVEQEMDSLTFRNQQLAKRVELLQEELAASEAQRGRKSKQGLQTQSVFDEDLQKKIQENERLHIQFYEADEQHRRQEAQLRARLEELERDSEQHQAVVDGLTHKYMETIEKLQSDKARLEVKSQALEREAKECRMPETAWCVCECECLKARDVAAQALSFVQDLVAALLNFHSYTEQRVHIYPLDSSIEPISPLNQRFSQYLHENAAYVRPLEEGLLQLHQSITEDTVTTLETVGKLKDFSSNFASYTHYLEKLLPYQLKSLEEECEAPLCTSSLDSKNKEIQSDMRRITAHFKKLQSYICLLALPSVRPDTLPQTSLATVFTHLTACLHGLHDAVKEMSKHYSQKASLEQELPTVTEKLCTTNECLLSSLCSLANCTGKMATFFSNNLDFFVSSAGYGPRGGAGAINPLHAECMLGNKKQAAAYMLALRRSRPESVPYKEALSNRRVLTSSTESREGLTQQVQQSQEKIARLEQEKEHWLLEAQLGRVRLEKESLRIADLEARLAAALGTSPIGMLTTTLSGEDSREQLIKAHYMARVGELTTQLQMSDSKAVHFYAECRALAKRLALAEKSRETLTEGAKLANQNISRLQDELATTKRSYEDQLSMMSDHLCSMNETLSKQREEIDTLKLGNKGNSKKNKGR
;
A
#
# COMPACT_ATOMS: atom_id res chain seq x y z
N MET A 1 17.62 -44.06 -53.23
CA MET A 1 16.14 -44.14 -53.14
C MET A 1 15.79 -44.63 -51.75
N SER A 2 15.91 -43.73 -50.77
CA SER A 2 15.80 -43.91 -49.30
C SER A 2 16.58 -42.71 -48.74
N GLU A 3 16.02 -41.65 -48.17
CA GLU A 3 15.11 -41.56 -47.02
C GLU A 3 14.29 -40.27 -47.15
N ILE A 4 13.03 -40.38 -47.58
CA ILE A 4 12.02 -39.33 -47.38
C ILE A 4 10.82 -40.04 -46.79
N LYS A 5 10.87 -40.30 -45.48
CA LYS A 5 9.75 -40.75 -44.62
C LYS A 5 10.30 -41.04 -43.22
N SER A 6 10.30 -40.06 -42.32
CA SER A 6 10.13 -40.35 -40.87
C SER A 6 10.03 -39.14 -39.92
N ASN A 7 10.17 -37.87 -40.33
CA ASN A 7 10.23 -36.77 -39.35
C ASN A 7 9.17 -35.67 -39.46
N CYS A 8 7.99 -35.99 -40.00
CA CYS A 8 6.85 -35.06 -40.06
C CYS A 8 5.58 -35.56 -39.34
N PRO A 9 5.61 -35.86 -38.02
CA PRO A 9 4.36 -35.74 -37.24
C PRO A 9 4.44 -34.87 -35.98
N ARG A 10 5.62 -34.59 -35.38
CA ARG A 10 5.68 -33.90 -34.07
C ARG A 10 5.62 -32.37 -34.13
N ARG A 11 6.14 -31.74 -35.19
CA ARG A 11 6.09 -30.28 -35.36
C ARG A 11 4.70 -29.78 -35.79
N LEU A 12 3.98 -30.55 -36.60
CA LEU A 12 2.59 -30.22 -36.93
C LEU A 12 1.64 -30.45 -35.74
N HIS A 13 1.89 -31.44 -34.87
CA HIS A 13 1.04 -31.64 -33.68
C HIS A 13 1.18 -30.54 -32.62
N LEU A 14 2.37 -29.95 -32.41
CA LEU A 14 2.52 -28.83 -31.46
C LEU A 14 1.98 -27.50 -32.02
N LEU A 15 2.21 -27.21 -33.30
CA LEU A 15 1.64 -26.04 -33.96
C LEU A 15 0.10 -26.15 -34.07
N SER A 16 -0.41 -27.35 -34.36
CA SER A 16 -1.84 -27.65 -34.30
C SER A 16 -2.41 -27.50 -32.88
N SER A 17 -1.70 -27.96 -31.84
CA SER A 17 -2.21 -27.88 -30.46
C SER A 17 -2.16 -26.46 -29.86
N GLN A 18 -1.18 -25.62 -30.25
CA GLN A 18 -1.15 -24.21 -29.86
C GLN A 18 -2.15 -23.36 -30.65
N CYS A 19 -2.31 -23.61 -31.95
CA CYS A 19 -3.34 -22.95 -32.77
C CYS A 19 -4.75 -23.36 -32.31
N MET A 20 -4.96 -24.65 -31.98
CA MET A 20 -6.22 -25.12 -31.40
C MET A 20 -6.48 -24.58 -29.99
N CYS A 21 -5.47 -24.29 -29.16
CA CYS A 21 -5.70 -23.69 -27.83
C CYS A 21 -6.10 -22.22 -27.91
N VAL A 22 -5.52 -21.45 -28.84
CA VAL A 22 -5.90 -20.05 -29.07
C VAL A 22 -7.27 -19.98 -29.73
N GLU A 23 -7.54 -20.82 -30.73
CA GLU A 23 -8.87 -20.96 -31.31
C GLU A 23 -9.89 -21.47 -30.28
N PHE A 24 -9.55 -22.43 -29.40
CA PHE A 24 -10.46 -22.86 -28.34
C PHE A 24 -10.74 -21.77 -27.32
N HIS A 25 -9.74 -20.95 -26.96
CA HIS A 25 -9.92 -19.86 -26.01
C HIS A 25 -10.78 -18.75 -26.59
N ASP A 26 -10.57 -18.37 -27.85
CA ASP A 26 -11.41 -17.40 -28.56
C ASP A 26 -12.81 -17.98 -28.84
N ILE A 27 -12.95 -19.27 -29.13
CA ILE A 27 -14.24 -19.95 -29.26
C ILE A 27 -14.96 -19.99 -27.90
N LEU A 28 -14.28 -20.30 -26.80
CA LEU A 28 -14.85 -20.29 -25.43
C LEU A 28 -15.26 -18.89 -25.00
N LEU A 29 -14.42 -17.89 -25.25
CA LEU A 29 -14.73 -16.49 -24.93
C LEU A 29 -15.91 -16.01 -25.79
N SER A 30 -15.96 -16.37 -27.07
CA SER A 30 -17.09 -16.04 -27.94
C SER A 30 -18.37 -16.80 -27.56
N LEU A 31 -18.27 -18.06 -27.10
CA LEU A 31 -19.40 -18.86 -26.61
C LEU A 31 -19.93 -18.30 -25.29
N GLN A 32 -19.05 -17.87 -24.40
CA GLN A 32 -19.40 -17.25 -23.12
C GLN A 32 -20.04 -15.87 -23.33
N LEU A 33 -19.48 -15.05 -24.25
CA LEU A 33 -20.09 -13.79 -24.66
C LEU A 33 -21.43 -13.99 -25.39
N ARG A 34 -21.57 -15.03 -26.23
CA ARG A 34 -22.86 -15.37 -26.86
C ARG A 34 -23.89 -15.85 -25.85
N ALA A 35 -23.50 -16.66 -24.88
CA ALA A 35 -24.39 -17.14 -23.81
C ALA A 35 -24.87 -15.97 -22.94
N GLN A 36 -23.97 -15.06 -22.55
CA GLN A 36 -24.33 -13.84 -21.81
C GLN A 36 -25.23 -12.92 -22.65
N ASN A 37 -24.96 -12.76 -23.95
CA ASN A 37 -25.82 -11.99 -24.85
C ASN A 37 -27.20 -12.63 -25.06
N GLN A 38 -27.31 -13.96 -25.07
CA GLN A 38 -28.61 -14.65 -25.15
C GLN A 38 -29.42 -14.44 -23.86
N VAL A 39 -28.78 -14.49 -22.69
CA VAL A 39 -29.44 -14.21 -21.40
C VAL A 39 -29.92 -12.76 -21.34
N LEU A 40 -29.09 -11.81 -21.76
CA LEU A 40 -29.46 -10.39 -21.83
C LEU A 40 -30.59 -10.13 -22.84
N LYS A 41 -30.53 -10.74 -24.03
CA LYS A 41 -31.62 -10.64 -25.01
C LYS A 41 -32.92 -11.22 -24.48
N LYS A 42 -32.87 -12.36 -23.79
CA LYS A 42 -34.06 -12.97 -23.17
C LYS A 42 -34.62 -12.08 -22.06
N ALA A 43 -33.77 -11.54 -21.19
CA ALA A 43 -34.20 -10.60 -20.16
C ALA A 43 -34.85 -9.34 -20.75
N VAL A 44 -34.32 -8.79 -21.85
CA VAL A 44 -34.92 -7.65 -22.55
C VAL A 44 -36.27 -8.02 -23.18
N VAL A 45 -36.41 -9.20 -23.78
CA VAL A 45 -37.68 -9.67 -24.35
C VAL A 45 -38.72 -9.91 -23.26
N ASP A 46 -38.34 -10.51 -22.13
CA ASP A 46 -39.21 -10.75 -20.98
C ASP A 46 -39.68 -9.42 -20.37
N GLU A 47 -38.79 -8.43 -20.26
CA GLU A 47 -39.14 -7.09 -19.76
C GLU A 47 -40.04 -6.32 -20.74
N GLN A 48 -39.80 -6.44 -22.06
CA GLN A 48 -40.67 -5.88 -23.09
C GLN A 48 -42.06 -6.54 -23.09
N ALA A 49 -42.14 -7.85 -22.87
CA ALA A 49 -43.40 -8.58 -22.76
C ALA A 49 -44.16 -8.19 -21.48
N ASN A 50 -43.48 -8.03 -20.34
CA ASN A 50 -44.08 -7.51 -19.12
C ASN A 50 -44.58 -6.08 -19.30
N SER A 51 -43.79 -5.21 -19.93
CA SER A 51 -44.21 -3.83 -20.23
C SER A 51 -45.44 -3.79 -21.14
N ALA A 52 -45.53 -4.68 -22.13
CA ALA A 52 -46.71 -4.81 -22.99
C ALA A 52 -47.94 -5.31 -22.22
N SER A 53 -47.77 -6.31 -21.34
CA SER A 53 -48.84 -6.83 -20.49
C SER A 53 -49.38 -5.76 -19.53
N VAL A 54 -48.49 -5.00 -18.89
CA VAL A 54 -48.86 -3.89 -18.00
C VAL A 54 -49.61 -2.80 -18.76
N LYS A 55 -49.18 -2.46 -19.98
CA LYS A 55 -49.91 -1.51 -20.84
C LYS A 55 -51.31 -1.99 -21.20
N GLU A 56 -51.49 -3.28 -21.45
CA GLU A 56 -52.80 -3.84 -21.76
C GLU A 56 -53.71 -3.88 -20.52
N GLN A 57 -53.17 -4.26 -19.36
CA GLN A 57 -53.90 -4.16 -18.10
C GLN A 57 -54.32 -2.73 -17.78
N LEU A 58 -53.45 -1.74 -18.02
CA LEU A 58 -53.77 -0.32 -17.86
C LEU A 58 -54.94 0.09 -18.76
N LYS A 59 -54.91 -0.29 -20.04
CA LYS A 59 -56.02 -0.01 -20.98
C LYS A 59 -57.33 -0.67 -20.56
N GLN A 60 -57.29 -1.92 -20.08
CA GLN A 60 -58.47 -2.59 -19.57
C GLN A 60 -59.03 -1.89 -18.32
N ARG A 61 -58.16 -1.42 -17.43
CA ARG A 61 -58.56 -0.65 -16.24
C ARG A 61 -59.16 0.70 -16.63
N GLU A 62 -58.56 1.44 -17.57
CA GLU A 62 -59.13 2.68 -18.10
C GLU A 62 -60.50 2.47 -18.75
N GLN A 63 -60.70 1.38 -19.51
CA GLN A 63 -62.01 1.05 -20.07
C GLN A 63 -63.03 0.69 -18.99
N SER A 64 -62.63 -0.05 -17.95
CA SER A 64 -63.53 -0.37 -16.83
C SER A 64 -63.92 0.89 -16.04
N LEU A 65 -62.97 1.82 -15.86
CA LEU A 65 -63.22 3.09 -15.19
C LEU A 65 -64.25 3.91 -15.96
N ARG A 66 -64.09 4.04 -17.29
CA ARG A 66 -65.07 4.75 -18.14
C ARG A 66 -66.47 4.13 -18.12
N LYS A 67 -66.58 2.80 -17.99
CA LYS A 67 -67.89 2.14 -17.85
C LYS A 67 -68.54 2.47 -16.51
N VAL A 68 -67.77 2.43 -15.42
CA VAL A 68 -68.27 2.80 -14.08
C VAL A 68 -68.65 4.27 -14.02
N GLU A 69 -67.89 5.16 -14.67
CA GLU A 69 -68.25 6.59 -14.80
C GLU A 69 -69.59 6.76 -15.53
N GLN A 70 -69.79 6.06 -16.65
CA GLN A 70 -71.08 6.09 -17.38
C GLN A 70 -72.23 5.52 -16.55
N GLU A 71 -72.00 4.47 -15.77
CA GLU A 71 -72.99 3.92 -14.83
C GLU A 71 -73.33 4.92 -13.71
N MET A 72 -72.32 5.61 -13.18
CA MET A 72 -72.49 6.71 -12.21
C MET A 72 -73.32 7.84 -12.80
N ASP A 73 -73.04 8.28 -14.02
CA ASP A 73 -73.82 9.32 -14.70
C ASP A 73 -75.28 8.86 -14.93
N SER A 74 -75.49 7.60 -15.32
CA SER A 74 -76.82 7.01 -15.50
C SER A 74 -77.61 6.92 -14.18
N LEU A 75 -76.95 6.49 -13.10
CA LEU A 75 -77.53 6.43 -11.76
C LEU A 75 -77.82 7.83 -11.22
N THR A 76 -76.94 8.80 -11.47
CA THR A 76 -77.15 10.20 -11.11
C THR A 76 -78.37 10.76 -11.82
N PHE A 77 -78.53 10.48 -13.12
CA PHE A 77 -79.70 10.89 -13.89
C PHE A 77 -80.99 10.24 -13.40
N ARG A 78 -80.98 8.93 -13.09
CA ARG A 78 -82.14 8.23 -12.50
C ARG A 78 -82.49 8.77 -11.12
N ASN A 79 -81.49 9.04 -10.28
CA ASN A 79 -81.70 9.62 -8.96
C ASN A 79 -82.25 11.04 -9.06
N GLN A 80 -81.82 11.85 -10.02
CA GLN A 80 -82.40 13.17 -10.29
C GLN A 80 -83.86 13.08 -10.78
N GLN A 81 -84.19 12.10 -11.63
CA GLN A 81 -85.58 11.86 -12.06
C GLN A 81 -86.46 11.39 -10.90
N LEU A 82 -85.97 10.47 -10.06
CA LEU A 82 -86.66 10.01 -8.87
C LEU A 82 -86.87 11.15 -7.87
N ALA A 83 -85.84 11.98 -7.64
CA ALA A 83 -85.94 13.16 -6.79
C ALA A 83 -87.05 14.10 -7.28
N LYS A 84 -87.07 14.45 -8.58
CA LYS A 84 -88.14 15.28 -9.17
C LYS A 84 -89.53 14.65 -9.08
N ARG A 85 -89.63 13.32 -9.23
CA ARG A 85 -90.91 12.61 -9.12
C ARG A 85 -91.41 12.55 -7.67
N VAL A 86 -90.50 12.40 -6.71
CA VAL A 86 -90.82 12.49 -5.28
C VAL A 86 -91.25 13.91 -4.93
N GLU A 87 -90.59 14.93 -5.48
CA GLU A 87 -90.96 16.34 -5.29
C GLU A 87 -92.37 16.62 -5.82
N LEU A 88 -92.70 16.16 -7.04
CA LEU A 88 -94.05 16.28 -7.60
C LEU A 88 -95.11 15.49 -6.82
N LEU A 89 -94.78 14.28 -6.34
CA LEU A 89 -95.70 13.50 -5.51
C LEU A 89 -95.90 14.12 -4.13
N GLN A 90 -94.90 14.81 -3.59
CA GLN A 90 -95.02 15.61 -2.36
C GLN A 90 -95.90 16.85 -2.59
N GLU A 91 -95.81 17.50 -3.75
CA GLU A 91 -96.72 18.58 -4.15
C GLU A 91 -98.16 18.09 -4.36
N GLU A 92 -98.36 16.92 -4.98
CA GLU A 92 -99.67 16.29 -5.15
C GLU A 92 -100.27 15.79 -3.82
N LEU A 93 -99.46 15.25 -2.90
CA LEU A 93 -99.90 14.88 -1.55
C LEU A 93 -100.26 16.11 -0.72
N ALA A 94 -99.48 17.19 -0.79
CA ALA A 94 -99.81 18.45 -0.15
C ALA A 94 -101.10 19.08 -0.73
N ALA A 95 -101.37 18.90 -2.03
CA ALA A 95 -102.62 19.31 -2.68
C ALA A 95 -103.81 18.39 -2.32
N SER A 96 -103.57 17.09 -2.13
CA SER A 96 -104.58 16.07 -1.78
C SER A 96 -105.00 16.14 -0.31
N GLU A 97 -104.08 16.47 0.60
CA GLU A 97 -104.38 16.70 2.02
C GLU A 97 -105.24 17.96 2.26
N ALA A 98 -105.33 18.87 1.28
CA ALA A 98 -106.19 20.05 1.33
C ALA A 98 -107.67 19.83 0.94
N GLN A 99 -108.09 18.60 0.55
CA GLN A 99 -109.47 18.32 0.08
C GLN A 99 -110.30 17.28 0.86
N ARG A 100 -109.86 16.80 2.03
CA ARG A 100 -110.69 15.88 2.84
C ARG A 100 -111.48 16.60 3.94
N GLY A 101 -112.71 16.99 3.61
CA GLY A 101 -113.70 17.41 4.58
C GLY A 101 -115.15 17.36 4.09
N ARG A 102 -115.88 16.28 4.46
CA ARG A 102 -117.31 16.20 4.90
C ARG A 102 -118.17 15.09 4.25
N LYS A 103 -118.70 14.21 5.14
CA LYS A 103 -120.09 13.68 5.28
C LYS A 103 -120.70 12.90 4.09
N SER A 104 -121.62 11.94 4.19
CA SER A 104 -122.30 11.16 5.24
C SER A 104 -123.40 10.31 4.56
N LYS A 105 -123.58 9.04 4.96
CA LYS A 105 -124.82 8.19 5.05
C LYS A 105 -125.68 7.82 3.82
N GLN A 106 -125.91 6.51 3.68
CA GLN A 106 -127.17 5.72 3.50
C GLN A 106 -126.83 4.44 2.69
N GLY A 107 -127.33 3.21 2.89
CA GLY A 107 -128.22 2.57 3.87
C GLY A 107 -128.58 1.14 3.39
N LEU A 108 -128.45 0.17 4.30
CA LEU A 108 -129.07 -1.18 4.46
C LEU A 108 -129.50 -2.06 3.25
N GLN A 109 -129.00 -3.32 3.23
CA GLN A 109 -129.79 -4.55 3.47
C GLN A 109 -128.91 -5.82 3.38
N THR A 110 -128.52 -6.43 4.50
CA THR A 110 -128.34 -7.91 4.71
C THR A 110 -127.82 -8.22 6.13
N GLN A 111 -128.67 -8.08 7.15
CA GLN A 111 -128.29 -8.09 8.57
C GLN A 111 -128.07 -9.49 9.20
N SER A 112 -127.51 -10.47 8.48
CA SER A 112 -127.29 -11.81 9.07
C SER A 112 -126.08 -12.58 8.52
N VAL A 113 -125.59 -12.25 7.31
CA VAL A 113 -124.31 -12.77 6.78
C VAL A 113 -123.14 -11.85 7.19
N PHE A 114 -123.43 -10.57 7.41
CA PHE A 114 -122.43 -9.57 7.79
C PHE A 114 -121.82 -9.79 9.18
N ASP A 115 -122.53 -10.36 10.14
CA ASP A 115 -121.95 -10.55 11.49
C ASP A 115 -120.91 -11.68 11.50
N GLU A 116 -121.10 -12.76 10.74
CA GLU A 116 -120.08 -13.80 10.55
C GLU A 116 -118.89 -13.33 9.69
N ASP A 117 -119.15 -12.58 8.61
CA ASP A 117 -118.10 -12.04 7.75
C ASP A 117 -117.31 -10.91 8.44
N LEU A 118 -117.97 -10.10 9.27
CA LEU A 118 -117.33 -9.06 10.07
C LEU A 118 -116.48 -9.70 11.17
N GLN A 119 -116.94 -10.78 11.80
CA GLN A 119 -116.18 -11.49 12.82
C GLN A 119 -114.96 -12.22 12.24
N LYS A 120 -115.09 -12.86 11.07
CA LYS A 120 -113.94 -13.42 10.32
C LYS A 120 -112.98 -12.33 9.87
N LYS A 121 -113.47 -11.18 9.37
CA LYS A 121 -112.63 -10.04 9.01
C LYS A 121 -111.93 -9.42 10.21
N ILE A 122 -112.56 -9.36 11.39
CA ILE A 122 -111.92 -8.87 12.62
C ILE A 122 -110.80 -9.83 13.04
N GLN A 123 -111.05 -11.14 13.05
CA GLN A 123 -110.03 -12.15 13.36
C GLN A 123 -108.88 -12.15 12.33
N GLU A 124 -109.20 -11.97 11.05
CA GLU A 124 -108.22 -11.84 9.99
C GLU A 124 -107.42 -10.53 10.11
N ASN A 125 -108.07 -9.42 10.47
CA ASN A 125 -107.39 -8.15 10.74
C ASN A 125 -106.47 -8.26 11.95
N GLU A 126 -106.90 -8.93 13.02
CA GLU A 126 -106.09 -9.17 14.21
C GLU A 126 -104.86 -10.03 13.87
N ARG A 127 -105.04 -11.09 13.08
CA ARG A 127 -103.93 -11.92 12.57
C ARG A 127 -102.98 -11.13 11.67
N LEU A 128 -103.52 -10.31 10.75
CA LEU A 128 -102.72 -9.47 9.87
C LEU A 128 -101.98 -8.37 10.65
N HIS A 129 -102.58 -7.82 11.70
CA HIS A 129 -101.93 -6.86 12.59
C HIS A 129 -100.77 -7.48 13.36
N ILE A 130 -100.93 -8.71 13.87
CA ILE A 130 -99.83 -9.45 14.52
C ILE A 130 -98.71 -9.72 13.50
N GLN A 131 -99.04 -10.22 12.31
CA GLN A 131 -98.04 -10.49 11.27
C GLN A 131 -97.34 -9.22 10.78
N PHE A 132 -98.07 -8.11 10.65
CA PHE A 132 -97.50 -6.82 10.30
C PHE A 132 -96.58 -6.30 11.39
N TYR A 133 -96.98 -6.42 12.67
CA TYR A 133 -96.16 -6.02 13.81
C TYR A 133 -94.88 -6.85 13.91
N GLU A 134 -94.97 -8.18 13.73
CA GLU A 134 -93.81 -9.08 13.72
C GLU A 134 -92.85 -8.76 12.55
N ALA A 135 -93.38 -8.48 11.36
CA ALA A 135 -92.58 -8.09 10.19
C ALA A 135 -91.92 -6.72 10.38
N ASP A 136 -92.65 -5.73 10.90
CA ASP A 136 -92.13 -4.39 11.22
C ASP A 136 -91.02 -4.48 12.28
N GLU A 137 -91.21 -5.30 13.31
CA GLU A 137 -90.20 -5.50 14.36
C GLU A 137 -88.96 -6.22 13.82
N GLN A 138 -89.11 -7.19 12.91
CA GLN A 138 -87.99 -7.84 12.22
C GLN A 138 -87.23 -6.84 11.32
N HIS A 139 -87.93 -6.01 10.55
CA HIS A 139 -87.31 -4.97 9.73
C HIS A 139 -86.57 -3.95 10.60
N ARG A 140 -87.17 -3.52 11.73
CA ARG A 140 -86.54 -2.59 12.66
C ARG A 140 -85.26 -3.17 13.27
N ARG A 141 -85.24 -4.48 13.56
CA ARG A 141 -84.03 -5.19 14.03
C ARG A 141 -82.97 -5.29 12.93
N GLN A 142 -83.35 -5.60 11.69
CA GLN A 142 -82.42 -5.62 10.56
C GLN A 142 -81.83 -4.24 10.27
N GLU A 143 -82.66 -3.20 10.32
CA GLU A 143 -82.23 -1.81 10.12
C GLU A 143 -81.26 -1.38 11.24
N ALA A 144 -81.54 -1.72 12.49
CA ALA A 144 -80.63 -1.46 13.60
C ALA A 144 -79.29 -2.19 13.44
N GLN A 145 -79.29 -3.45 12.99
CA GLN A 145 -78.07 -4.21 12.71
C GLN A 145 -77.25 -3.60 11.56
N LEU A 146 -77.91 -3.19 10.47
CA LEU A 146 -77.25 -2.54 9.34
C LEU A 146 -76.68 -1.18 9.71
N ARG A 147 -77.40 -0.39 10.52
CA ARG A 147 -76.91 0.89 11.05
C ARG A 147 -75.69 0.71 11.94
N ALA A 148 -75.72 -0.25 12.87
CA ALA A 148 -74.57 -0.56 13.71
C ALA A 148 -73.36 -1.01 12.88
N ARG A 149 -73.58 -1.78 11.81
CA ARG A 149 -72.51 -2.21 10.90
C ARG A 149 -71.95 -1.05 10.06
N LEU A 150 -72.79 -0.10 9.66
CA LEU A 150 -72.35 1.13 8.98
C LEU A 150 -71.49 1.99 9.91
N GLU A 151 -71.92 2.22 11.15
CA GLU A 151 -71.14 2.97 12.14
C GLU A 151 -69.77 2.31 12.39
N GLU A 152 -69.71 0.98 12.46
CA GLU A 152 -68.45 0.24 12.61
C GLU A 152 -67.52 0.41 11.39
N LEU A 153 -68.08 0.32 10.17
CA LEU A 153 -67.31 0.52 8.93
C LEU A 153 -66.83 1.96 8.75
N GLU A 154 -67.63 2.95 9.15
CA GLU A 154 -67.26 4.36 9.15
C GLU A 154 -66.09 4.60 10.11
N ARG A 155 -66.16 4.07 11.33
CA ARG A 155 -65.10 4.16 12.33
C ARG A 155 -63.80 3.48 11.86
N ASP A 156 -63.90 2.32 11.22
CA ASP A 156 -62.74 1.61 10.67
C ASP A 156 -62.12 2.39 9.50
N SER A 157 -62.94 3.00 8.64
CA SER A 157 -62.49 3.87 7.56
C SER A 157 -61.74 5.10 8.08
N GLU A 158 -62.26 5.76 9.12
CA GLU A 158 -61.58 6.88 9.78
C GLU A 158 -60.23 6.47 10.37
N GLN A 159 -60.17 5.30 11.04
CA GLN A 159 -58.92 4.77 11.56
C GLN A 159 -57.89 4.49 10.46
N HIS A 160 -58.32 3.89 9.35
CA HIS A 160 -57.45 3.65 8.20
C HIS A 160 -56.97 4.96 7.55
N GLN A 161 -57.84 5.96 7.43
CA GLN A 161 -57.47 7.27 6.90
C GLN A 161 -56.41 7.95 7.77
N ALA A 162 -56.56 7.91 9.10
CA ALA A 162 -55.56 8.46 10.02
C ALA A 162 -54.19 7.76 9.91
N VAL A 163 -54.17 6.45 9.67
CA VAL A 163 -52.92 5.69 9.43
C VAL A 163 -52.27 6.12 8.11
N VAL A 164 -53.06 6.28 7.05
CA VAL A 164 -52.58 6.74 5.73
C VAL A 164 -51.98 8.15 5.85
N ASP A 165 -52.67 9.06 6.53
CA ASP A 165 -52.18 10.43 6.74
C ASP A 165 -50.88 10.43 7.55
N GLY A 166 -50.81 9.63 8.62
CA GLY A 166 -49.60 9.47 9.42
C GLY A 166 -48.41 8.89 8.65
N LEU A 167 -48.65 7.91 7.78
CA LEU A 167 -47.61 7.35 6.91
C LEU A 167 -47.16 8.37 5.86
N THR A 168 -48.11 9.07 5.24
CA THR A 168 -47.85 10.11 4.23
C THR A 168 -46.98 11.22 4.81
N HIS A 169 -47.29 11.68 6.03
CA HIS A 169 -46.49 12.69 6.72
C HIS A 169 -45.05 12.20 7.00
N LYS A 170 -44.88 10.96 7.47
CA LYS A 170 -43.55 10.37 7.72
C LYS A 170 -42.71 10.25 6.44
N TYR A 171 -43.33 9.84 5.33
CA TYR A 171 -42.63 9.78 4.05
C TYR A 171 -42.23 11.16 3.55
N MET A 172 -43.11 12.16 3.70
CA MET A 172 -42.81 13.54 3.33
C MET A 172 -41.62 14.10 4.12
N GLU A 173 -41.60 13.93 5.44
CA GLU A 173 -40.47 14.37 6.29
C GLU A 173 -39.15 13.68 5.92
N THR A 174 -39.21 12.40 5.57
CA THR A 174 -38.02 11.64 5.13
C THR A 174 -37.50 12.17 3.79
N ILE A 175 -38.39 12.47 2.85
CA ILE A 175 -38.03 13.04 1.55
C ILE A 175 -37.38 14.41 1.73
N GLU A 176 -37.94 15.28 2.57
CA GLU A 176 -37.36 16.60 2.86
C GLU A 176 -35.97 16.51 3.47
N LYS A 177 -35.75 15.61 4.44
CA LYS A 177 -34.42 15.35 5.03
C LYS A 177 -33.42 14.88 3.97
N LEU A 178 -33.81 13.94 3.11
CA LEU A 178 -32.95 13.44 2.03
C LEU A 178 -32.63 14.52 0.99
N GLN A 179 -33.58 15.40 0.67
CA GLN A 179 -33.36 16.53 -0.24
C GLN A 179 -32.39 17.55 0.35
N SER A 180 -32.50 17.85 1.65
CA SER A 180 -31.56 18.72 2.37
C SER A 180 -30.15 18.15 2.39
N ASP A 181 -30.02 16.86 2.69
CA ASP A 181 -28.72 16.17 2.70
C ASP A 181 -28.07 16.12 1.31
N LYS A 182 -28.88 15.89 0.27
CA LYS A 182 -28.42 15.94 -1.13
C LYS A 182 -27.85 17.33 -1.47
N ALA A 183 -28.57 18.41 -1.17
CA ALA A 183 -28.12 19.77 -1.45
C ALA A 183 -26.81 20.09 -0.72
N ARG A 184 -26.67 19.68 0.55
CA ARG A 184 -25.44 19.85 1.33
C ARG A 184 -24.25 19.11 0.73
N LEU A 185 -24.46 17.87 0.26
CA LEU A 185 -23.41 17.08 -0.38
C LEU A 185 -23.01 17.64 -1.75
N GLU A 186 -23.96 18.15 -2.54
CA GLU A 186 -23.68 18.79 -3.82
C GLU A 186 -22.80 20.04 -3.65
N VAL A 187 -23.09 20.90 -2.66
CA VAL A 187 -22.25 22.06 -2.34
C VAL A 187 -20.84 21.64 -1.93
N LYS A 188 -20.71 20.60 -1.10
CA LYS A 188 -19.41 20.07 -0.68
C LYS A 188 -18.63 19.49 -1.86
N SER A 189 -19.29 18.77 -2.76
CA SER A 189 -18.70 18.24 -3.99
C SER A 189 -18.18 19.36 -4.88
N GLN A 190 -18.98 20.40 -5.09
CA GLN A 190 -18.57 21.56 -5.89
C GLN A 190 -17.40 22.33 -5.27
N ALA A 191 -17.35 22.46 -3.94
CA ALA A 191 -16.22 23.08 -3.25
C ALA A 191 -14.93 22.28 -3.46
N LEU A 192 -14.97 20.96 -3.26
CA LEU A 192 -13.83 20.07 -3.49
C LEU A 192 -13.40 20.04 -4.96
N GLU A 193 -14.34 20.15 -5.91
CA GLU A 193 -14.02 20.28 -7.34
C GLU A 193 -13.31 21.59 -7.69
N ARG A 194 -13.66 22.70 -7.03
CA ARG A 194 -12.97 23.99 -7.22
C ARG A 194 -11.55 23.92 -6.67
N GLU A 195 -11.37 23.42 -5.45
CA GLU A 195 -10.04 23.20 -4.85
C GLU A 195 -9.17 22.26 -5.73
N ALA A 196 -9.75 21.20 -6.29
CA ALA A 196 -9.05 20.29 -7.19
C ALA A 196 -8.66 20.94 -8.52
N LYS A 197 -9.45 21.89 -9.03
CA LYS A 197 -9.12 22.66 -10.26
C LYS A 197 -8.03 23.67 -10.02
N GLU A 198 -8.00 24.31 -8.85
CA GLU A 198 -6.95 25.27 -8.46
C GLU A 198 -5.60 24.57 -8.20
N CYS A 199 -5.63 23.32 -7.72
CA CYS A 199 -4.46 22.46 -7.53
C CYS A 199 -3.95 21.76 -8.81
N ARG A 200 -4.60 21.92 -9.97
CA ARG A 200 -4.09 21.35 -11.23
C ARG A 200 -2.88 22.15 -11.71
N MET A 201 -1.70 21.63 -11.38
CA MET A 201 -0.51 21.90 -12.18
C MET A 201 -0.82 21.54 -13.65
N PRO A 202 -0.57 22.44 -14.62
CA PRO A 202 -0.68 22.06 -16.02
C PRO A 202 0.28 20.89 -16.27
N GLU A 203 -0.16 19.87 -17.01
CA GLU A 203 0.64 18.65 -17.30
C GLU A 203 2.05 18.98 -17.84
N THR A 204 2.19 20.13 -18.50
CA THR A 204 3.46 20.68 -18.97
C THR A 204 4.43 21.07 -17.86
N ALA A 205 3.95 21.61 -16.73
CA ALA A 205 4.79 21.93 -15.56
C ALA A 205 5.24 20.67 -14.80
N TRP A 206 4.45 19.59 -14.86
CA TRP A 206 4.84 18.30 -14.29
C TRP A 206 5.95 17.62 -15.09
N CYS A 207 5.82 17.56 -16.42
CA CYS A 207 6.88 17.03 -17.28
C CYS A 207 8.19 17.82 -17.13
N VAL A 208 8.11 19.14 -16.90
CA VAL A 208 9.28 19.97 -16.63
C VAL A 208 9.92 19.62 -15.28
N CYS A 209 9.12 19.48 -14.22
CA CYS A 209 9.57 19.03 -12.89
C CYS A 209 10.25 17.65 -12.94
N GLU A 210 9.66 16.68 -13.63
CA GLU A 210 10.19 15.32 -13.76
C GLU A 210 11.52 15.31 -14.54
N CYS A 211 11.60 16.04 -15.65
CA CYS A 211 12.85 16.22 -16.41
C CYS A 211 13.94 16.96 -15.60
N GLU A 212 13.59 17.97 -14.82
CA GLU A 212 14.52 18.71 -13.95
C GLU A 212 15.05 17.82 -12.81
N CYS A 213 14.20 16.97 -12.22
CA CYS A 213 14.62 16.02 -11.19
C CYS A 213 15.54 14.92 -11.74
N LEU A 214 15.28 14.42 -12.96
CA LEU A 214 16.19 13.50 -13.66
C LEU A 214 17.55 14.16 -13.91
N LYS A 215 17.57 15.40 -14.40
CA LYS A 215 18.83 16.15 -14.60
C LYS A 215 19.56 16.39 -13.29
N ALA A 216 18.86 16.75 -12.20
CA ALA A 216 19.46 16.93 -10.88
C ALA A 216 20.08 15.62 -10.36
N ARG A 217 19.42 14.49 -10.58
CA ARG A 217 19.92 13.16 -10.23
C ARG A 217 21.18 12.79 -11.00
N ASP A 218 21.22 13.06 -12.31
CA ASP A 218 22.40 12.81 -13.15
C ASP A 218 23.60 13.68 -12.73
N VAL A 219 23.34 14.96 -12.43
CA VAL A 219 24.34 15.90 -11.91
C VAL A 219 24.86 15.42 -10.55
N ALA A 220 23.97 14.96 -9.65
CA ALA A 220 24.37 14.41 -8.36
C ALA A 220 25.19 13.11 -8.50
N ALA A 221 24.84 12.24 -9.45
CA ALA A 221 25.59 11.00 -9.73
C ALA A 221 27.00 11.29 -10.26
N GLN A 222 27.15 12.29 -11.14
CA GLN A 222 28.46 12.76 -11.59
C GLN A 222 29.27 13.40 -10.45
N ALA A 223 28.64 14.22 -9.62
CA ALA A 223 29.30 14.77 -8.44
C ALA A 223 29.78 13.65 -7.49
N LEU A 224 28.97 12.61 -7.30
CA LEU A 224 29.32 11.44 -6.49
C LEU A 224 30.58 10.75 -7.01
N SER A 225 30.66 10.47 -8.31
CA SER A 225 31.85 9.82 -8.87
C SER A 225 33.11 10.67 -8.71
N PHE A 226 33.01 12.00 -8.85
CA PHE A 226 34.15 12.88 -8.59
C PHE A 226 34.58 12.88 -7.13
N VAL A 227 33.65 12.83 -6.17
CA VAL A 227 34.02 12.74 -4.75
C VAL A 227 34.59 11.37 -4.39
N GLN A 228 34.15 10.29 -5.02
CA GLN A 228 34.77 8.97 -4.85
C GLN A 228 36.22 8.98 -5.33
N ASP A 229 36.48 9.56 -6.52
CA ASP A 229 37.84 9.77 -7.03
C ASP A 229 38.67 10.65 -6.07
N LEU A 230 38.06 11.72 -5.53
CA LEU A 230 38.71 12.63 -4.58
C LEU A 230 39.10 11.91 -3.28
N VAL A 231 38.17 11.14 -2.71
CA VAL A 231 38.35 10.37 -1.47
C VAL A 231 39.48 9.37 -1.66
N ALA A 232 39.49 8.62 -2.77
CA ALA A 232 40.56 7.68 -3.07
C ALA A 232 41.93 8.39 -3.20
N ALA A 233 41.98 9.52 -3.91
CA ALA A 233 43.22 10.30 -4.06
C ALA A 233 43.72 10.87 -2.73
N LEU A 234 42.84 11.39 -1.88
CA LEU A 234 43.18 11.93 -0.56
C LEU A 234 43.64 10.86 0.42
N LEU A 235 42.96 9.70 0.47
CA LEU A 235 43.37 8.56 1.30
C LEU A 235 44.80 8.13 0.93
N ASN A 236 45.08 7.98 -0.37
CA ASN A 236 46.39 7.62 -0.86
C ASN A 236 47.44 8.69 -0.53
N PHE A 237 47.13 9.96 -0.77
CA PHE A 237 48.05 11.08 -0.47
C PHE A 237 48.44 11.11 1.02
N HIS A 238 47.46 11.01 1.93
CA HIS A 238 47.74 10.98 3.37
C HIS A 238 48.52 9.73 3.77
N SER A 239 48.15 8.55 3.25
CA SER A 239 48.82 7.27 3.57
C SER A 239 50.27 7.22 3.08
N TYR A 240 50.55 7.71 1.89
CA TYR A 240 51.93 7.75 1.40
C TYR A 240 52.73 8.90 2.05
N THR A 241 52.08 9.97 2.50
CA THR A 241 52.74 11.00 3.32
C THR A 241 53.16 10.40 4.65
N GLU A 242 52.29 9.59 5.27
CA GLU A 242 52.59 8.88 6.52
C GLU A 242 53.80 7.96 6.33
N GLN A 243 53.83 7.16 5.25
CA GLN A 243 54.96 6.30 4.93
C GLN A 243 56.25 7.11 4.75
N ARG A 244 56.18 8.23 4.02
CA ARG A 244 57.37 9.04 3.75
C ARG A 244 57.97 9.65 5.02
N VAL A 245 57.13 10.08 5.97
CA VAL A 245 57.57 10.61 7.27
C VAL A 245 58.40 9.59 8.07
N HIS A 246 58.26 8.29 7.80
CA HIS A 246 59.06 7.22 8.41
C HIS A 246 60.34 6.88 7.64
N ILE A 247 60.53 7.44 6.44
CA ILE A 247 61.62 7.11 5.53
C ILE A 247 62.59 8.29 5.38
N TYR A 248 62.08 9.52 5.39
CA TYR A 248 62.86 10.73 5.15
C TYR A 248 62.43 11.86 6.11
N PRO A 249 63.37 12.64 6.68
CA PRO A 249 64.81 12.71 6.38
C PRO A 249 65.67 11.59 7.00
N LEU A 250 65.15 10.89 8.01
CA LEU A 250 65.81 9.75 8.64
C LEU A 250 64.93 8.51 8.49
N ASP A 251 65.54 7.39 8.08
CA ASP A 251 64.83 6.12 7.96
C ASP A 251 64.62 5.51 9.36
N SER A 252 63.35 5.30 9.71
CA SER A 252 62.90 4.74 10.99
C SER A 252 63.46 3.34 11.31
N SER A 253 63.95 2.62 10.28
CA SER A 253 64.63 1.34 10.46
C SER A 253 66.07 1.47 10.95
N ILE A 254 66.64 2.67 10.87
CA ILE A 254 68.03 2.98 11.23
C ILE A 254 68.07 3.85 12.49
N GLU A 255 67.22 4.87 12.56
CA GLU A 255 67.18 5.83 13.67
C GLU A 255 65.74 6.11 14.16
N PRO A 256 65.55 6.47 15.44
CA PRO A 256 64.22 6.83 15.94
C PRO A 256 63.71 8.11 15.27
N ILE A 257 62.43 8.09 14.88
CA ILE A 257 61.73 9.24 14.28
C ILE A 257 61.62 10.38 15.30
N SER A 258 61.69 11.63 14.83
CA SER A 258 61.50 12.80 15.70
C SER A 258 60.13 12.76 16.41
N PRO A 259 60.03 13.28 17.66
CA PRO A 259 58.74 13.32 18.37
C PRO A 259 57.64 14.07 17.61
N LEU A 260 58.02 15.06 16.79
CA LEU A 260 57.12 15.78 15.91
C LEU A 260 56.56 14.84 14.83
N ASN A 261 57.44 14.20 14.06
CA ASN A 261 57.05 13.32 12.96
C ASN A 261 56.30 12.07 13.44
N GLN A 262 56.59 11.58 14.66
CA GLN A 262 55.81 10.53 15.30
C GLN A 262 54.35 10.96 15.53
N ARG A 263 54.11 12.16 16.07
CA ARG A 263 52.73 12.69 16.22
C ARG A 263 52.08 12.97 14.87
N PHE A 264 52.84 13.48 13.92
CA PHE A 264 52.33 13.77 12.58
C PHE A 264 51.84 12.49 11.89
N SER A 265 52.65 11.42 11.94
CA SER A 265 52.26 10.10 11.45
C SER A 265 51.00 9.58 12.14
N GLN A 266 50.88 9.69 13.47
CA GLN A 266 49.67 9.25 14.19
C GLN A 266 48.42 9.95 13.67
N TYR A 267 48.47 11.27 13.48
CA TYR A 267 47.34 11.99 12.91
C TYR A 267 47.06 11.63 11.46
N LEU A 268 48.11 11.41 10.64
CA LEU A 268 47.92 10.91 9.27
C LEU A 268 47.27 9.54 9.25
N HIS A 269 47.59 8.65 10.18
CA HIS A 269 47.00 7.31 10.28
C HIS A 269 45.47 7.36 10.48
N GLU A 270 44.98 8.39 11.18
CA GLU A 270 43.54 8.63 11.41
C GLU A 270 42.79 9.12 10.15
N ASN A 271 43.46 9.34 9.02
CA ASN A 271 42.87 9.97 7.82
C ASN A 271 41.55 9.35 7.37
N ALA A 272 41.43 8.02 7.41
CA ALA A 272 40.27 7.31 6.87
C ALA A 272 38.97 7.69 7.60
N ALA A 273 39.06 8.04 8.90
CA ALA A 273 37.91 8.44 9.70
C ALA A 273 37.31 9.79 9.25
N TYR A 274 38.10 10.64 8.61
CA TYR A 274 37.67 11.97 8.15
C TYR A 274 37.39 12.02 6.64
N VAL A 275 38.12 11.24 5.85
CA VAL A 275 38.00 11.26 4.38
C VAL A 275 36.84 10.38 3.89
N ARG A 276 36.65 9.16 4.42
CA ARG A 276 35.56 8.27 3.97
C ARG A 276 34.13 8.82 4.17
N PRO A 277 33.82 9.56 5.25
CA PRO A 277 32.49 10.16 5.41
C PRO A 277 32.10 11.15 4.30
N LEU A 278 33.05 11.70 3.54
CA LEU A 278 32.75 12.55 2.39
C LEU A 278 32.00 11.78 1.29
N GLU A 279 32.46 10.57 0.99
CA GLU A 279 31.82 9.68 0.02
C GLU A 279 30.43 9.26 0.52
N GLU A 280 30.34 8.78 1.76
CA GLU A 280 29.07 8.33 2.35
C GLU A 280 28.03 9.48 2.39
N GLY A 281 28.45 10.69 2.76
CA GLY A 281 27.57 11.85 2.79
C GLY A 281 27.02 12.20 1.41
N LEU A 282 27.85 12.12 0.36
CA LEU A 282 27.40 12.41 -0.99
C LEU A 282 26.57 11.27 -1.61
N LEU A 283 26.86 10.02 -1.23
CA LEU A 283 26.06 8.85 -1.62
C LEU A 283 24.64 8.96 -1.06
N GLN A 284 24.50 9.32 0.21
CA GLN A 284 23.19 9.54 0.82
C GLN A 284 22.44 10.71 0.17
N LEU A 285 23.16 11.78 -0.21
CA LEU A 285 22.59 12.87 -0.99
C LEU A 285 22.06 12.38 -2.33
N HIS A 286 22.87 11.64 -3.10
CA HIS A 286 22.43 11.08 -4.37
C HIS A 286 21.20 10.17 -4.21
N GLN A 287 21.20 9.27 -3.24
CA GLN A 287 20.09 8.34 -2.99
C GLN A 287 18.80 9.04 -2.56
N SER A 288 18.90 10.22 -1.93
CA SER A 288 17.73 11.02 -1.57
C SER A 288 17.05 11.69 -2.77
N ILE A 289 17.76 11.84 -3.88
CA ILE A 289 17.23 12.44 -5.12
C ILE A 289 16.59 11.33 -5.96
N THR A 290 15.26 11.34 -6.00
CA THR A 290 14.42 10.39 -6.74
C THR A 290 13.52 11.13 -7.73
N GLU A 291 12.90 10.39 -8.65
CA GLU A 291 11.92 10.92 -9.62
C GLU A 291 10.72 11.59 -8.92
N ASP A 292 10.44 11.15 -7.69
CA ASP A 292 9.31 11.63 -6.90
C ASP A 292 9.71 12.58 -5.76
N THR A 293 10.84 13.28 -5.87
CA THR A 293 11.30 14.28 -4.89
C THR A 293 11.59 15.60 -5.58
N VAL A 294 11.01 16.69 -5.06
CA VAL A 294 11.39 18.06 -5.41
C VAL A 294 12.85 18.24 -5.04
N THR A 295 13.72 18.53 -5.99
CA THR A 295 15.17 18.62 -5.77
C THR A 295 15.60 20.08 -5.80
N THR A 296 15.53 20.73 -4.64
CA THR A 296 15.96 22.13 -4.40
C THR A 296 16.78 22.21 -3.13
N LEU A 297 17.55 23.29 -2.93
CA LEU A 297 18.39 23.41 -1.74
C LEU A 297 17.56 23.41 -0.44
N GLU A 298 16.30 23.85 -0.50
CA GLU A 298 15.32 23.86 0.59
C GLU A 298 14.85 22.44 0.96
N THR A 299 14.76 21.53 0.00
CA THR A 299 14.20 20.17 0.18
C THR A 299 15.29 19.09 0.28
N VAL A 300 16.51 19.41 -0.15
CA VAL A 300 17.65 18.48 -0.17
C VAL A 300 18.35 18.46 1.20
N GLY A 301 17.68 17.88 2.19
CA GLY A 301 18.17 17.80 3.58
C GLY A 301 19.51 17.09 3.74
N LYS A 302 19.82 16.12 2.86
CA LYS A 302 21.07 15.34 2.89
C LYS A 302 22.33 16.12 2.50
N LEU A 303 22.17 17.30 1.89
CA LEU A 303 23.31 18.20 1.64
C LEU A 303 23.96 18.69 2.95
N LYS A 304 23.17 18.82 4.02
CA LYS A 304 23.67 19.21 5.35
C LYS A 304 24.60 18.15 5.96
N ASP A 305 24.26 16.88 5.78
CA ASP A 305 25.06 15.75 6.28
C ASP A 305 26.43 15.76 5.58
N PHE A 306 26.44 15.90 4.25
CA PHE A 306 27.67 16.07 3.47
C PHE A 306 28.46 17.32 3.89
N SER A 307 27.80 18.47 4.08
CA SER A 307 28.44 19.70 4.55
C SER A 307 29.15 19.52 5.90
N SER A 308 28.53 18.78 6.82
CA SER A 308 29.08 18.49 8.15
C SER A 308 30.31 17.58 8.07
N ASN A 309 30.29 16.58 7.18
CA ASN A 309 31.43 15.72 6.92
C ASN A 309 32.59 16.51 6.26
N PHE A 310 32.28 17.38 5.29
CA PHE A 310 33.27 18.25 4.64
C PHE A 310 33.91 19.24 5.62
N ALA A 311 33.12 19.80 6.53
CA ALA A 311 33.62 20.62 7.62
C ALA A 311 34.57 19.82 8.53
N SER A 312 34.20 18.61 8.92
CA SER A 312 35.04 17.75 9.77
C SER A 312 36.38 17.43 9.12
N TYR A 313 36.39 17.12 7.82
CA TYR A 313 37.63 16.92 7.06
C TYR A 313 38.48 18.19 6.96
N THR A 314 37.84 19.34 6.78
CA THR A 314 38.57 20.62 6.70
C THR A 314 39.25 20.98 8.02
N HIS A 315 38.59 20.78 9.16
CA HIS A 315 39.22 20.95 10.47
C HIS A 315 40.36 19.95 10.70
N TYR A 316 40.23 18.72 10.19
CA TYR A 316 41.33 17.75 10.20
C TYR A 316 42.55 18.24 9.40
N LEU A 317 42.36 18.83 8.20
CA LEU A 317 43.44 19.45 7.45
C LEU A 317 44.09 20.62 8.19
N GLU A 318 43.29 21.49 8.82
CA GLU A 318 43.81 22.59 9.65
C GLU A 318 44.62 22.07 10.85
N LYS A 319 44.22 20.95 11.46
CA LYS A 319 44.96 20.27 12.54
C LYS A 319 46.28 19.68 12.04
N LEU A 320 46.33 19.12 10.83
CA LEU A 320 47.54 18.54 10.24
C LEU A 320 48.55 19.60 9.77
N LEU A 321 48.07 20.74 9.27
CA LEU A 321 48.90 21.73 8.59
C LEU A 321 50.15 22.15 9.38
N PRO A 322 50.09 22.48 10.70
CA PRO A 322 51.29 22.84 11.45
C PRO A 322 52.35 21.74 11.49
N TYR A 323 51.92 20.47 11.57
CA TYR A 323 52.82 19.32 11.58
C TYR A 323 53.45 19.08 10.20
N GLN A 324 52.68 19.23 9.12
CA GLN A 324 53.20 19.17 7.75
C GLN A 324 54.29 20.23 7.51
N LEU A 325 54.04 21.47 7.94
CA LEU A 325 54.98 22.56 7.76
C LEU A 325 56.26 22.31 8.57
N LYS A 326 56.13 21.92 9.84
CA LYS A 326 57.27 21.64 10.72
C LYS A 326 58.06 20.40 10.27
N SER A 327 57.40 19.38 9.73
CA SER A 327 58.06 18.20 9.15
C SER A 327 58.95 18.59 7.97
N LEU A 328 58.45 19.46 7.08
CA LEU A 328 59.25 20.01 5.98
C LEU A 328 60.37 20.95 6.45
N GLU A 329 60.21 21.64 7.59
CA GLU A 329 61.29 22.42 8.21
C GLU A 329 62.40 21.50 8.75
N GLU A 330 62.07 20.37 9.37
CA GLU A 330 63.07 19.36 9.76
C GLU A 330 63.83 18.81 8.54
N GLU A 331 63.16 18.66 7.40
CA GLU A 331 63.83 18.30 6.13
C GLU A 331 64.75 19.41 5.59
N CYS A 332 64.41 20.68 5.81
CA CYS A 332 65.29 21.81 5.47
C CYS A 332 66.54 21.85 6.35
N GLU A 333 66.42 21.43 7.62
CA GLU A 333 67.52 21.39 8.59
C GLU A 333 68.39 20.13 8.46
N ALA A 334 67.99 19.17 7.63
CA ALA A 334 68.72 17.92 7.44
C ALA A 334 70.12 18.15 6.82
N PRO A 335 71.16 17.38 7.24
CA PRO A 335 72.55 17.63 6.81
C PRO A 335 72.79 17.59 5.30
N LEU A 336 71.99 16.81 4.57
CA LEU A 336 72.10 16.62 3.12
C LEU A 336 71.16 17.53 2.32
N CYS A 337 70.48 18.47 2.98
CA CYS A 337 69.59 19.40 2.31
C CYS A 337 70.39 20.47 1.54
N THR A 338 70.25 20.47 0.21
CA THR A 338 70.85 21.49 -0.66
C THR A 338 69.99 22.75 -0.69
N SER A 339 70.56 23.89 -1.11
CA SER A 339 69.79 25.13 -1.30
C SER A 339 68.61 24.97 -2.26
N SER A 340 68.76 24.10 -3.27
CA SER A 340 67.68 23.78 -4.22
C SER A 340 66.56 22.98 -3.55
N LEU A 341 66.90 22.01 -2.69
CA LEU A 341 65.92 21.24 -1.90
C LEU A 341 65.20 22.11 -0.87
N ASP A 342 65.92 22.97 -0.15
CA ASP A 342 65.34 23.95 0.78
C ASP A 342 64.35 24.88 0.08
N SER A 343 64.71 25.38 -1.11
CA SER A 343 63.81 26.19 -1.94
C SER A 343 62.53 25.43 -2.30
N LYS A 344 62.64 24.17 -2.74
CA LYS A 344 61.48 23.35 -3.09
C LYS A 344 60.61 23.00 -1.87
N ASN A 345 61.22 22.74 -0.72
CA ASN A 345 60.49 22.51 0.54
C ASN A 345 59.65 23.73 0.92
N LYS A 346 60.22 24.94 0.82
CA LYS A 346 59.49 26.19 1.10
C LYS A 346 58.34 26.46 0.12
N GLU A 347 58.52 26.13 -1.16
CA GLU A 347 57.45 26.18 -2.16
C GLU A 347 56.31 25.21 -1.80
N ILE A 348 56.63 23.95 -1.46
CA ILE A 348 55.63 22.96 -1.04
C ILE A 348 54.91 23.39 0.24
N GLN A 349 55.61 23.97 1.21
CA GLN A 349 54.98 24.56 2.40
C GLN A 349 53.97 25.65 2.04
N SER A 350 54.30 26.52 1.08
CA SER A 350 53.37 27.55 0.58
C SER A 350 52.15 26.91 -0.10
N ASP A 351 52.35 25.87 -0.90
CA ASP A 351 51.27 25.16 -1.56
C ASP A 351 50.32 24.44 -0.58
N MET A 352 50.86 23.79 0.47
CA MET A 352 50.06 23.15 1.52
C MET A 352 49.16 24.16 2.26
N ARG A 353 49.69 25.36 2.56
CA ARG A 353 48.89 26.45 3.14
C ARG A 353 47.78 26.88 2.19
N ARG A 354 48.09 27.03 0.89
CA ARG A 354 47.13 27.45 -0.14
C ARG A 354 46.01 26.42 -0.31
N ILE A 355 46.34 25.13 -0.42
CA ILE A 355 45.37 24.03 -0.54
C ILE A 355 44.45 23.98 0.68
N THR A 356 45.01 24.04 1.89
CA THR A 356 44.21 24.05 3.14
C THR A 356 43.25 25.25 3.18
N ALA A 357 43.71 26.44 2.76
CA ALA A 357 42.86 27.62 2.66
C ALA A 357 41.74 27.47 1.62
N HIS A 358 41.98 26.78 0.51
CA HIS A 358 40.92 26.47 -0.46
C HIS A 358 39.87 25.51 0.10
N PHE A 359 40.26 24.45 0.83
CA PHE A 359 39.31 23.58 1.51
C PHE A 359 38.44 24.36 2.52
N LYS A 360 39.03 25.29 3.28
CA LYS A 360 38.29 26.20 4.18
C LYS A 360 37.27 27.08 3.46
N LYS A 361 37.64 27.64 2.31
CA LYS A 361 36.71 28.43 1.48
C LYS A 361 35.59 27.56 0.92
N LEU A 362 35.91 26.37 0.40
CA LEU A 362 34.92 25.40 -0.09
C LEU A 362 33.93 25.00 1.01
N GLN A 363 34.43 24.72 2.22
CA GLN A 363 33.59 24.43 3.38
C GLN A 363 32.58 25.55 3.61
N SER A 364 33.04 26.82 3.60
CA SER A 364 32.16 27.97 3.83
C SER A 364 31.05 28.06 2.78
N TYR A 365 31.36 27.87 1.50
CA TYR A 365 30.36 27.87 0.43
C TYR A 365 29.39 26.67 0.52
N ILE A 366 29.90 25.47 0.80
CA ILE A 366 29.05 24.27 0.97
C ILE A 366 28.12 24.44 2.18
N CYS A 367 28.60 25.01 3.29
CA CYS A 367 27.76 25.34 4.43
C CYS A 367 26.65 26.34 4.07
N LEU A 368 26.97 27.39 3.31
CA LEU A 368 25.97 28.36 2.84
C LEU A 368 24.91 27.70 1.94
N LEU A 369 25.31 26.78 1.05
CA LEU A 369 24.38 26.04 0.19
C LEU A 369 23.50 25.04 0.98
N ALA A 370 23.96 24.57 2.14
CA ALA A 370 23.19 23.67 3.00
C ALA A 370 22.19 24.41 3.91
N LEU A 371 22.34 25.73 4.14
CA LEU A 371 21.45 26.50 5.03
C LEU A 371 19.96 26.46 4.67
N PRO A 372 19.56 26.55 3.37
CA PRO A 372 18.14 26.57 3.00
C PRO A 372 17.37 25.34 3.49
N SER A 373 18.02 24.17 3.60
CA SER A 373 17.43 22.92 4.10
C SER A 373 17.03 22.95 5.59
N VAL A 374 17.56 23.91 6.36
CA VAL A 374 17.31 24.04 7.81
C VAL A 374 16.52 25.31 8.12
N ARG A 375 16.76 26.38 7.36
CA ARG A 375 16.13 27.69 7.55
C ARG A 375 15.78 28.32 6.19
N PRO A 376 14.58 28.06 5.67
CA PRO A 376 14.15 28.52 4.34
C PRO A 376 14.19 30.05 4.17
N ASP A 377 14.04 30.82 5.25
CA ASP A 377 13.91 32.29 5.19
C ASP A 377 15.26 33.06 5.20
N THR A 378 16.41 32.38 5.17
CA THR A 378 17.70 33.02 5.51
C THR A 378 18.54 33.52 4.33
N LEU A 379 18.29 33.08 3.09
CA LEU A 379 19.14 33.45 1.95
C LEU A 379 18.33 33.90 0.71
N PRO A 380 18.46 35.16 0.24
CA PRO A 380 17.83 35.62 -1.00
C PRO A 380 18.38 34.86 -2.23
N GLN A 381 17.54 34.51 -3.21
CA GLN A 381 17.97 33.74 -4.38
C GLN A 381 19.10 34.38 -5.21
N THR A 382 19.18 35.72 -5.26
CA THR A 382 20.29 36.42 -5.93
C THR A 382 21.66 36.12 -5.31
N SER A 383 21.70 35.77 -4.02
CA SER A 383 22.94 35.40 -3.33
C SER A 383 23.36 33.94 -3.57
N LEU A 384 22.41 33.02 -3.87
CA LEU A 384 22.72 31.62 -4.19
C LEU A 384 23.53 31.50 -5.49
N ALA A 385 23.14 32.26 -6.52
CA ALA A 385 23.88 32.31 -7.78
C ALA A 385 25.34 32.73 -7.56
N THR A 386 25.55 33.76 -6.74
CA THR A 386 26.88 34.25 -6.37
C THR A 386 27.68 33.20 -5.59
N VAL A 387 27.05 32.46 -4.68
CA VAL A 387 27.70 31.36 -3.94
C VAL A 387 28.17 30.25 -4.89
N PHE A 388 27.35 29.82 -5.85
CA PHE A 388 27.77 28.83 -6.85
C PHE A 388 28.91 29.33 -7.73
N THR A 389 28.88 30.59 -8.20
CA THR A 389 29.98 31.18 -8.97
C THR A 389 31.28 31.20 -8.17
N HIS A 390 31.23 31.60 -6.90
CA HIS A 390 32.41 31.60 -6.02
C HIS A 390 32.90 30.20 -5.66
N LEU A 391 32.00 29.22 -5.49
CA LEU A 391 32.36 27.83 -5.31
C LEU A 391 33.13 27.30 -6.53
N THR A 392 32.62 27.54 -7.74
CA THR A 392 33.29 27.17 -8.99
C THR A 392 34.68 27.80 -9.12
N ALA A 393 34.80 29.10 -8.85
CA ALA A 393 36.10 29.80 -8.86
C ALA A 393 37.06 29.22 -7.79
N CYS A 394 36.54 28.84 -6.62
CA CYS A 394 37.35 28.23 -5.56
C CYS A 394 37.83 26.83 -5.93
N LEU A 395 37.05 26.04 -6.66
CA LEU A 395 37.45 24.72 -7.18
C LEU A 395 38.57 24.85 -8.23
N HIS A 396 38.49 25.84 -9.13
CA HIS A 396 39.59 26.14 -10.05
C HIS A 396 40.87 26.53 -9.30
N GLY A 397 40.76 27.42 -8.31
CA GLY A 397 41.91 27.78 -7.48
C GLY A 397 42.50 26.60 -6.70
N LEU A 398 41.66 25.67 -6.23
CA LEU A 398 42.13 24.43 -5.61
C LEU A 398 42.88 23.55 -6.60
N HIS A 399 42.33 23.36 -7.81
CA HIS A 399 43.00 22.60 -8.88
C HIS A 399 44.39 23.16 -9.19
N ASP A 400 44.48 24.47 -9.43
CA ASP A 400 45.75 25.14 -9.70
C ASP A 400 46.75 24.96 -8.54
N ALA A 401 46.28 25.07 -7.30
CA ALA A 401 47.12 24.88 -6.12
C ALA A 401 47.67 23.44 -6.02
N VAL A 402 46.85 22.41 -6.24
CA VAL A 402 47.27 21.00 -6.24
C VAL A 402 48.22 20.71 -7.40
N LYS A 403 47.96 21.27 -8.58
CA LYS A 403 48.79 21.11 -9.77
C LYS A 403 50.19 21.68 -9.58
N GLU A 404 50.30 22.90 -9.05
CA GLU A 404 51.61 23.48 -8.71
C GLU A 404 52.33 22.68 -7.62
N MET A 405 51.60 22.20 -6.60
CA MET A 405 52.20 21.33 -5.59
C MET A 405 52.76 20.03 -6.18
N SER A 406 52.02 19.38 -7.08
CA SER A 406 52.48 18.18 -7.78
C SER A 406 53.76 18.44 -8.58
N LYS A 407 53.86 19.61 -9.21
CA LYS A 407 55.04 20.04 -9.98
C LYS A 407 56.23 20.31 -9.07
N HIS A 408 56.06 21.07 -7.99
CA HIS A 408 57.14 21.33 -7.03
C HIS A 408 57.60 20.04 -6.33
N TYR A 409 56.67 19.15 -5.99
CA TYR A 409 57.00 17.85 -5.42
C TYR A 409 57.75 16.96 -6.41
N SER A 410 57.38 16.97 -7.70
CA SER A 410 58.10 16.20 -8.72
C SER A 410 59.54 16.67 -8.85
N GLN A 411 59.76 17.98 -8.86
CA GLN A 411 61.11 18.56 -8.88
C GLN A 411 61.89 18.23 -7.61
N LYS A 412 61.25 18.26 -6.43
CA LYS A 412 61.85 17.82 -5.16
C LYS A 412 62.27 16.35 -5.23
N ALA A 413 61.39 15.46 -5.67
CA ALA A 413 61.69 14.03 -5.76
C ALA A 413 62.86 13.74 -6.71
N SER A 414 62.97 14.47 -7.83
CA SER A 414 64.14 14.36 -8.73
C SER A 414 65.44 14.81 -8.06
N LEU A 415 65.42 15.90 -7.28
CA LEU A 415 66.59 16.35 -6.53
C LEU A 415 66.97 15.36 -5.40
N GLU A 416 65.98 14.73 -4.76
CA GLU A 416 66.22 13.71 -3.73
C GLU A 416 66.86 12.44 -4.31
N GLN A 417 66.58 12.09 -5.57
CA GLN A 417 67.19 10.94 -6.24
C GLN A 417 68.70 11.11 -6.47
N GLU A 418 69.19 12.35 -6.50
CA GLU A 418 70.61 12.65 -6.65
C GLU A 418 71.39 12.56 -5.31
N LEU A 419 70.69 12.37 -4.18
CA LEU A 419 71.33 12.27 -2.87
C LEU A 419 72.01 10.91 -2.67
N PRO A 420 73.18 10.87 -2.01
CA PRO A 420 73.91 9.63 -1.76
C PRO A 420 73.20 8.67 -0.78
N THR A 421 72.22 9.17 -0.01
CA THR A 421 71.44 8.41 0.97
C THR A 421 70.07 7.97 0.44
N VAL A 422 69.81 8.11 -0.86
CA VAL A 422 68.53 7.70 -1.44
C VAL A 422 68.33 6.19 -1.29
N THR A 423 67.15 5.80 -0.79
CA THR A 423 66.75 4.39 -0.66
C THR A 423 65.69 4.05 -1.72
N GLU A 424 65.63 2.79 -2.14
CA GLU A 424 64.57 2.31 -3.05
C GLU A 424 63.17 2.52 -2.45
N LYS A 425 63.05 2.38 -1.12
CA LYS A 425 61.81 2.69 -0.38
C LYS A 425 61.41 4.15 -0.53
N LEU A 426 62.36 5.08 -0.47
CA LEU A 426 62.08 6.51 -0.68
C LEU A 426 61.63 6.78 -2.11
N CYS A 427 62.33 6.22 -3.11
CA CYS A 427 61.97 6.37 -4.52
C CYS A 427 60.54 5.88 -4.79
N THR A 428 60.23 4.64 -4.39
CA THR A 428 58.90 4.05 -4.58
C THR A 428 57.80 4.82 -3.84
N THR A 429 58.06 5.26 -2.61
CA THR A 429 57.09 6.09 -1.86
C THR A 429 56.87 7.45 -2.52
N ASN A 430 57.92 8.09 -3.05
CA ASN A 430 57.81 9.34 -3.80
C ASN A 430 57.03 9.17 -5.11
N GLU A 431 57.20 8.06 -5.84
CA GLU A 431 56.40 7.74 -7.02
C GLU A 431 54.92 7.56 -6.68
N CYS A 432 54.61 6.82 -5.60
CA CYS A 432 53.25 6.66 -5.11
C CYS A 432 52.62 7.99 -4.67
N LEU A 433 53.38 8.84 -3.97
CA LEU A 433 52.94 10.19 -3.61
C LEU A 433 52.65 11.05 -4.84
N LEU A 434 53.55 11.06 -5.82
CA LEU A 434 53.36 11.80 -7.07
C LEU A 434 52.14 11.30 -7.84
N SER A 435 51.93 9.99 -7.91
CA SER A 435 50.75 9.39 -8.54
C SER A 435 49.46 9.83 -7.83
N SER A 436 49.46 9.88 -6.49
CA SER A 436 48.33 10.37 -5.70
C SER A 436 48.06 11.86 -5.93
N LEU A 437 49.10 12.69 -6.05
CA LEU A 437 48.99 14.13 -6.34
C LEU A 437 48.50 14.40 -7.76
N CYS A 438 48.99 13.65 -8.74
CA CYS A 438 48.48 13.69 -10.11
C CYS A 438 46.99 13.31 -10.16
N SER A 439 46.60 12.27 -9.42
CA SER A 439 45.20 11.86 -9.29
C SER A 439 44.34 12.95 -8.64
N LEU A 440 44.85 13.60 -7.60
CA LEU A 440 44.18 14.72 -6.93
C LEU A 440 44.04 15.94 -7.86
N ALA A 441 45.08 16.28 -8.62
CA ALA A 441 45.05 17.36 -9.61
C ALA A 441 44.01 17.06 -10.71
N ASN A 442 43.97 15.83 -11.22
CA ASN A 442 43.01 15.42 -12.23
C ASN A 442 41.57 15.46 -11.70
N CYS A 443 41.34 14.96 -10.48
CA CYS A 443 40.02 14.97 -9.85
C CYS A 443 39.52 16.40 -9.61
N THR A 444 40.33 17.25 -8.97
CA THR A 444 39.97 18.66 -8.72
C THR A 444 39.74 19.44 -10.00
N GLY A 445 40.48 19.16 -11.08
CA GLY A 445 40.26 19.76 -12.39
C GLY A 445 38.96 19.31 -13.06
N LYS A 446 38.62 18.02 -12.98
CA LYS A 446 37.32 17.49 -13.42
C LYS A 446 36.17 18.13 -12.65
N MET A 447 36.27 18.24 -11.32
CA MET A 447 35.28 18.92 -10.49
C MET A 447 35.09 20.38 -10.89
N ALA A 448 36.18 21.13 -11.05
CA ALA A 448 36.10 22.55 -11.44
C ALA A 448 35.44 22.75 -12.81
N THR A 449 35.78 21.89 -13.78
CA THR A 449 35.18 21.90 -15.12
C THR A 449 33.70 21.51 -15.07
N PHE A 450 33.35 20.49 -14.29
CA PHE A 450 31.96 20.05 -14.10
C PHE A 450 31.09 21.17 -13.51
N PHE A 451 31.55 21.84 -12.45
CA PHE A 451 30.82 22.94 -11.83
C PHE A 451 30.70 24.16 -12.76
N SER A 452 31.70 24.39 -13.62
CA SER A 452 31.66 25.46 -14.63
C SER A 452 30.63 25.15 -15.73
N ASN A 453 30.63 23.92 -16.25
CA ASN A 453 29.73 23.49 -17.32
C ASN A 453 28.26 23.40 -16.86
N ASN A 454 28.04 23.14 -15.58
CA ASN A 454 26.69 23.04 -15.00
C ASN A 454 26.27 24.30 -14.23
N LEU A 455 27.05 25.39 -14.30
CA LEU A 455 26.76 26.61 -13.54
C LEU A 455 25.38 27.19 -13.87
N ASP A 456 25.01 27.22 -15.16
CA ASP A 456 23.69 27.68 -15.59
C ASP A 456 22.56 26.84 -14.99
N PHE A 457 22.78 25.52 -14.82
CA PHE A 457 21.81 24.65 -14.17
C PHE A 457 21.68 24.93 -12.67
N PHE A 458 22.80 25.16 -11.97
CA PHE A 458 22.79 25.49 -10.54
C PHE A 458 22.24 26.89 -10.24
N VAL A 459 22.38 27.84 -11.18
CA VAL A 459 21.96 29.23 -11.05
C VAL A 459 20.53 29.46 -11.56
N SER A 460 20.08 28.67 -12.53
CA SER A 460 18.70 28.77 -13.02
C SER A 460 17.74 28.45 -11.87
N SER A 461 16.88 29.42 -11.53
CA SER A 461 15.76 29.20 -10.61
C SER A 461 15.06 27.91 -11.01
N ALA A 462 15.07 26.91 -10.13
CA ALA A 462 14.10 25.82 -10.12
C ALA A 462 12.72 26.43 -9.79
N GLY A 463 12.23 27.25 -10.72
CA GLY A 463 10.88 27.77 -10.68
C GLY A 463 10.01 26.61 -11.08
N TYR A 464 9.50 25.88 -10.08
CA TYR A 464 8.33 25.03 -10.25
C TYR A 464 7.17 25.96 -10.66
N GLY A 465 7.12 26.33 -11.93
CA GLY A 465 6.24 27.37 -12.43
C GLY A 465 6.12 27.26 -13.94
N PRO A 466 4.91 27.44 -14.49
CA PRO A 466 4.72 27.37 -15.93
C PRO A 466 5.55 28.46 -16.62
N ARG A 467 6.25 28.11 -17.71
CA ARG A 467 6.88 29.08 -18.61
C ARG A 467 5.81 30.08 -19.07
N GLY A 468 5.84 31.30 -18.51
CA GLY A 468 4.94 32.40 -18.86
C GLY A 468 3.84 32.76 -17.85
N GLY A 469 3.76 32.10 -16.68
CA GLY A 469 2.82 32.46 -15.61
C GLY A 469 3.48 33.21 -14.44
N ALA A 470 2.81 34.23 -13.91
CA ALA A 470 3.26 34.96 -12.72
C ALA A 470 3.08 34.09 -11.46
N GLY A 471 4.13 33.37 -11.06
CA GLY A 471 4.22 32.68 -9.78
C GLY A 471 5.06 31.40 -9.86
N ALA A 472 6.30 31.45 -9.36
CA ALA A 472 7.03 30.24 -9.02
C ALA A 472 6.38 29.63 -7.76
N ILE A 473 6.00 28.36 -7.82
CA ILE A 473 5.47 27.64 -6.67
C ILE A 473 6.60 27.44 -5.68
N ASN A 474 6.32 27.73 -4.41
CA ASN A 474 7.25 27.50 -3.32
C ASN A 474 7.68 26.02 -3.33
N PRO A 475 8.98 25.69 -3.36
CA PRO A 475 9.49 24.32 -3.39
C PRO A 475 8.91 23.42 -2.28
N LEU A 476 8.68 23.96 -1.08
CA LEU A 476 8.06 23.23 0.03
C LEU A 476 6.59 22.88 -0.23
N HIS A 477 5.89 23.75 -0.95
CA HIS A 477 4.51 23.49 -1.37
C HIS A 477 4.46 22.42 -2.47
N ALA A 478 5.42 22.45 -3.40
CA ALA A 478 5.58 21.41 -4.41
C ALA A 478 5.88 20.04 -3.77
N GLU A 479 6.72 20.00 -2.73
CA GLU A 479 7.03 18.78 -1.98
C GLU A 479 5.78 18.21 -1.29
N CYS A 480 4.99 19.06 -0.63
CA CYS A 480 3.72 18.66 -0.01
C CYS A 480 2.73 18.11 -1.04
N MET A 481 2.63 18.73 -2.22
CA MET A 481 1.77 18.28 -3.32
C MET A 481 2.19 16.90 -3.84
N LEU A 482 3.50 16.66 -3.99
CA LEU A 482 4.06 15.35 -4.34
C LEU A 482 3.78 14.29 -3.28
N GLY A 483 3.92 14.62 -2.00
CA GLY A 483 3.56 13.75 -0.88
C GLY A 483 2.09 13.33 -0.91
N ASN A 484 1.19 14.30 -1.09
CA ASN A 484 -0.24 14.05 -1.20
C ASN A 484 -0.60 13.20 -2.43
N LYS A 485 0.07 13.43 -3.57
CA LYS A 485 -0.08 12.60 -4.78
C LYS A 485 0.35 11.15 -4.53
N LYS A 486 1.48 10.91 -3.86
CA LYS A 486 1.91 9.54 -3.48
C LYS A 486 0.89 8.86 -2.60
N GLN A 487 0.36 9.58 -1.61
CA GLN A 487 -0.66 9.06 -0.73
C GLN A 487 -1.96 8.72 -1.49
N ALA A 488 -2.37 9.59 -2.41
CA ALA A 488 -3.52 9.36 -3.28
C ALA A 488 -3.30 8.18 -4.25
N ALA A 489 -2.13 8.07 -4.86
CA ALA A 489 -1.76 6.97 -5.74
C ALA A 489 -1.72 5.64 -4.98
N ALA A 490 -1.12 5.63 -3.78
CA ALA A 490 -1.11 4.47 -2.89
C ALA A 490 -2.52 4.06 -2.47
N TYR A 491 -3.39 5.03 -2.17
CA TYR A 491 -4.80 4.78 -1.88
C TYR A 491 -5.54 4.19 -3.09
N MET A 492 -5.36 4.75 -4.28
CA MET A 492 -5.94 4.21 -5.52
C MET A 492 -5.43 2.79 -5.83
N LEU A 493 -4.16 2.52 -5.56
CA LEU A 493 -3.57 1.19 -5.71
C LEU A 493 -4.12 0.22 -4.66
N ALA A 494 -4.37 0.67 -3.43
CA ALA A 494 -5.03 -0.10 -2.40
C ALA A 494 -6.50 -0.41 -2.75
N LEU A 495 -7.22 0.53 -3.37
CA LEU A 495 -8.58 0.29 -3.89
C LEU A 495 -8.60 -0.69 -5.07
N ARG A 496 -7.55 -0.69 -5.90
CA ARG A 496 -7.38 -1.61 -7.02
C ARG A 496 -6.88 -3.00 -6.62
N ARG A 497 -6.44 -3.21 -5.37
CA ARG A 497 -6.13 -4.55 -4.88
C ARG A 497 -7.41 -5.37 -4.94
N SER A 498 -7.35 -6.50 -5.64
CA SER A 498 -8.40 -7.51 -5.55
C SER A 498 -8.62 -7.82 -4.07
N ARG A 499 -9.89 -7.83 -3.64
CA ARG A 499 -10.23 -8.32 -2.31
C ARG A 499 -9.56 -9.70 -2.15
N PRO A 500 -8.82 -9.96 -1.06
CA PRO A 500 -8.29 -11.29 -0.82
C PRO A 500 -9.45 -12.28 -0.90
N GLU A 501 -9.23 -13.44 -1.54
CA GLU A 501 -10.26 -14.46 -1.72
C GLU A 501 -10.89 -14.77 -0.36
N SER A 502 -12.10 -14.25 -0.18
CA SER A 502 -12.86 -14.44 1.04
C SER A 502 -13.63 -15.73 0.87
N VAL A 503 -13.45 -16.67 1.81
CA VAL A 503 -14.23 -17.90 1.84
C VAL A 503 -15.71 -17.53 1.81
N PRO A 504 -16.48 -17.98 0.80
CA PRO A 504 -17.90 -17.70 0.71
C PRO A 504 -18.61 -17.94 2.04
N TYR A 505 -19.51 -17.04 2.45
CA TYR A 505 -20.12 -17.06 3.79
C TYR A 505 -20.70 -18.43 4.20
N LYS A 506 -21.27 -19.18 3.22
CA LYS A 506 -21.78 -20.53 3.45
C LYS A 506 -20.69 -21.53 3.85
N GLU A 507 -19.52 -21.42 3.23
CA GLU A 507 -18.36 -22.29 3.46
C GLU A 507 -17.65 -21.89 4.77
N ALA A 508 -17.60 -20.59 5.10
CA ALA A 508 -17.17 -20.11 6.42
C ALA A 508 -18.08 -20.63 7.55
N LEU A 509 -19.39 -20.65 7.35
CA LEU A 509 -20.34 -21.24 8.32
C LEU A 509 -20.18 -22.76 8.44
N SER A 510 -19.90 -23.46 7.35
CA SER A 510 -19.61 -24.91 7.36
C SER A 510 -18.33 -25.20 8.15
N ASN A 511 -17.25 -24.48 7.84
CA ASN A 511 -15.97 -24.60 8.52
C ASN A 511 -16.10 -24.25 10.01
N ARG A 512 -16.90 -23.24 10.36
CA ARG A 512 -17.19 -22.91 11.77
C ARG A 512 -17.86 -24.08 12.48
N ARG A 513 -18.89 -24.70 11.87
CA ARG A 513 -19.56 -25.87 12.47
C ARG A 513 -18.61 -27.04 12.66
N VAL A 514 -17.76 -27.33 11.68
CA VAL A 514 -16.76 -28.40 11.76
C VAL A 514 -15.74 -28.12 12.85
N LEU A 515 -15.27 -26.87 12.99
CA LEU A 515 -14.36 -26.49 14.05
C LEU A 515 -15.01 -26.60 15.43
N THR A 516 -16.27 -26.13 15.58
CA THR A 516 -17.02 -26.24 16.83
C THR A 516 -17.27 -27.70 17.21
N SER A 517 -17.70 -28.56 16.29
CA SER A 517 -17.88 -29.98 16.58
C SER A 517 -16.56 -30.71 16.89
N SER A 518 -15.46 -30.30 16.25
CA SER A 518 -14.12 -30.83 16.53
C SER A 518 -13.56 -30.35 17.88
N THR A 519 -13.89 -29.12 18.31
CA THR A 519 -13.53 -28.61 19.64
C THR A 519 -14.33 -29.30 20.74
N GLU A 520 -15.64 -29.46 20.55
CA GLU A 520 -16.51 -30.22 21.46
C GLU A 520 -16.03 -31.68 21.57
N SER A 521 -15.65 -32.31 20.46
CA SER A 521 -15.09 -33.67 20.46
C SER A 521 -13.75 -33.74 21.21
N ARG A 522 -12.87 -32.75 21.04
CA ARG A 522 -11.56 -32.67 21.74
C ARG A 522 -11.74 -32.49 23.25
N GLU A 523 -12.69 -31.67 23.68
CA GLU A 523 -13.01 -31.48 25.10
C GLU A 523 -13.59 -32.76 25.72
N GLY A 524 -14.50 -33.44 25.01
CA GLY A 524 -15.01 -34.75 25.43
C GLY A 524 -13.92 -35.82 25.57
N LEU A 525 -13.01 -35.91 24.59
CA LEU A 525 -11.84 -36.80 24.65
C LEU A 525 -10.90 -36.45 25.81
N THR A 526 -10.71 -35.16 26.08
CA THR A 526 -9.85 -34.69 27.17
C THR A 526 -10.45 -35.04 28.53
N GLN A 527 -11.77 -34.84 28.71
CA GLN A 527 -12.48 -35.27 29.92
C GLN A 527 -12.42 -36.79 30.09
N GLN A 528 -12.58 -37.57 29.01
CA GLN A 528 -12.51 -39.03 29.07
C GLN A 528 -11.10 -39.51 29.46
N VAL A 529 -10.05 -38.86 28.94
CA VAL A 529 -8.66 -39.13 29.35
C VAL A 529 -8.45 -38.77 30.82
N GLN A 530 -8.95 -37.61 31.27
CA GLN A 530 -8.79 -37.18 32.66
C GLN A 530 -9.54 -38.10 33.64
N GLN A 531 -10.76 -38.51 33.32
CA GLN A 531 -11.50 -39.52 34.10
C GLN A 531 -10.77 -40.86 34.16
N SER A 532 -10.14 -41.27 33.04
CA SER A 532 -9.34 -42.49 33.00
C SER A 532 -8.08 -42.36 33.87
N GLN A 533 -7.41 -41.21 33.85
CA GLN A 533 -6.24 -40.92 34.70
C GLN A 533 -6.60 -40.90 36.20
N GLU A 534 -7.72 -40.26 36.58
CA GLU A 534 -8.19 -40.27 37.97
C GLU A 534 -8.53 -41.69 38.46
N LYS A 535 -9.13 -42.51 37.59
CA LYS A 535 -9.42 -43.92 37.92
C LYS A 535 -8.12 -44.71 38.13
N ILE A 536 -7.11 -44.49 37.30
CA ILE A 536 -5.79 -45.11 37.47
C ILE A 536 -5.17 -44.69 38.80
N ALA A 537 -5.18 -43.39 39.13
CA ALA A 537 -4.64 -42.90 40.40
C ALA A 537 -5.34 -43.50 41.63
N ARG A 538 -6.67 -43.68 41.59
CA ARG A 538 -7.40 -44.37 42.68
C ARG A 538 -7.01 -45.83 42.81
N LEU A 539 -6.87 -46.54 41.69
CA LEU A 539 -6.42 -47.93 41.70
C LEU A 539 -4.97 -48.06 42.20
N GLU A 540 -4.12 -47.09 41.90
CA GLU A 540 -2.75 -47.02 42.44
C GLU A 540 -2.76 -46.80 43.96
N GLN A 541 -3.60 -45.90 44.47
CA GLN A 541 -3.77 -45.67 45.90
C GLN A 541 -4.32 -46.92 46.63
N GLU A 542 -5.31 -47.62 46.04
CA GLU A 542 -5.82 -48.88 46.57
C GLU A 542 -4.75 -49.96 46.58
N LYS A 543 -3.95 -50.06 45.51
CA LYS A 543 -2.81 -50.99 45.45
C LYS A 543 -1.81 -50.71 46.58
N GLU A 544 -1.46 -49.45 46.82
CA GLU A 544 -0.57 -49.05 47.92
C GLU A 544 -1.19 -49.38 49.28
N HIS A 545 -2.48 -49.11 49.47
CA HIS A 545 -3.20 -49.47 50.70
C HIS A 545 -3.13 -50.98 50.98
N TRP A 546 -3.48 -51.82 49.99
CA TRP A 546 -3.42 -53.27 50.14
C TRP A 546 -2.00 -53.79 50.32
N LEU A 547 -0.99 -53.15 49.71
CA LEU A 547 0.41 -53.47 49.93
C LEU A 547 0.82 -53.19 51.39
N LEU A 548 0.42 -52.04 51.94
CA LEU A 548 0.66 -51.68 53.34
C LEU A 548 -0.06 -52.63 54.30
N GLU A 549 -1.31 -52.99 54.03
CA GLU A 549 -2.03 -53.99 54.83
C GLU A 549 -1.35 -55.36 54.80
N ALA A 550 -0.87 -55.81 53.63
CA ALA A 550 -0.14 -57.06 53.51
C ALA A 550 1.19 -57.02 54.28
N GLN A 551 1.91 -55.88 54.25
CA GLN A 551 3.12 -55.67 55.04
C GLN A 551 2.82 -55.66 56.55
N LEU A 552 1.76 -54.98 56.97
CA LEU A 552 1.33 -54.97 58.37
C LEU A 552 0.93 -56.37 58.85
N GLY A 553 0.27 -57.14 57.98
CA GLY A 553 -0.04 -58.55 58.18
C GLY A 553 1.22 -59.39 58.38
N ARG A 554 2.25 -59.19 57.55
CA ARG A 554 3.56 -59.85 57.73
C ARG A 554 4.20 -59.50 59.06
N VAL A 555 4.23 -58.22 59.45
CA VAL A 555 4.82 -57.77 60.73
C VAL A 555 4.05 -58.36 61.92
N ARG A 556 2.72 -58.42 61.86
CA ARG A 556 1.90 -59.08 62.88
C ARG A 556 2.21 -60.56 62.98
N LEU A 557 2.32 -61.24 61.85
CA LEU A 557 2.68 -62.66 61.79
C LEU A 557 4.08 -62.90 62.36
N GLU A 558 5.06 -62.06 62.00
CA GLU A 558 6.42 -62.13 62.53
C GLU A 558 6.45 -61.91 64.05
N LYS A 559 5.67 -60.95 64.56
CA LYS A 559 5.53 -60.71 65.99
C LYS A 559 4.88 -61.88 66.73
N GLU A 560 3.84 -62.49 66.16
CA GLU A 560 3.23 -63.70 66.75
C GLU A 560 4.15 -64.91 66.62
N SER A 561 4.91 -65.07 65.54
CA SER A 561 5.94 -66.10 65.40
C SER A 561 7.05 -65.93 66.44
N LEU A 562 7.50 -64.69 66.71
CA LEU A 562 8.44 -64.39 67.79
C LEU A 562 7.84 -64.68 69.17
N ARG A 563 6.53 -64.45 69.35
CA ARG A 563 5.82 -64.78 70.59
C ARG A 563 5.67 -66.28 70.78
N ILE A 564 5.38 -67.02 69.71
CA ILE A 564 5.39 -68.49 69.69
C ILE A 564 6.80 -68.98 70.02
N ALA A 565 7.84 -68.42 69.39
CA ALA A 565 9.22 -68.75 69.69
C ALA A 565 9.63 -68.41 71.14
N ASP A 566 9.15 -67.31 71.72
CA ASP A 566 9.38 -66.97 73.15
C ASP A 566 8.63 -67.95 74.06
N LEU A 567 7.41 -68.35 73.71
CA LEU A 567 6.65 -69.36 74.44
C LEU A 567 7.31 -70.74 74.33
N GLU A 568 7.79 -71.12 73.15
CA GLU A 568 8.59 -72.33 72.90
C GLU A 568 9.92 -72.27 73.65
N ALA A 569 10.59 -71.13 73.70
CA ALA A 569 11.82 -70.92 74.44
C ALA A 569 11.58 -70.97 75.96
N ARG A 570 10.45 -70.45 76.45
CA ARG A 570 10.03 -70.60 77.86
C ARG A 570 9.67 -72.04 78.18
N LEU A 571 9.06 -72.76 77.24
CA LEU A 571 8.74 -74.18 77.36
C LEU A 571 10.02 -75.04 77.32
N ALA A 572 10.99 -74.68 76.49
CA ALA A 572 12.33 -75.26 76.45
C ALA A 572 13.14 -74.92 77.71
N ALA A 573 13.04 -73.69 78.23
CA ALA A 573 13.67 -73.28 79.49
C ALA A 573 13.06 -73.97 80.72
N ALA A 574 11.76 -74.28 80.68
CA ALA A 574 11.09 -75.11 81.69
C ALA A 574 11.48 -76.60 81.61
N LEU A 575 12.06 -77.05 80.49
CA LEU A 575 12.50 -78.43 80.25
C LEU A 575 14.03 -78.66 80.29
N GLY A 576 14.82 -77.63 80.62
CA GLY A 576 16.16 -77.78 81.19
C GLY A 576 17.38 -77.64 80.25
N THR A 577 18.42 -77.04 80.85
CA THR A 577 19.88 -77.07 80.55
C THR A 577 20.51 -76.04 79.56
N SER A 578 21.11 -75.00 80.19
CA SER A 578 22.37 -74.24 79.96
C SER A 578 23.33 -74.55 78.77
N PRO A 579 24.35 -73.70 78.46
CA PRO A 579 24.31 -72.44 77.67
C PRO A 579 25.38 -72.42 76.52
N ILE A 580 25.26 -71.56 75.49
CA ILE A 580 26.40 -71.07 74.64
C ILE A 580 25.95 -69.91 73.71
N GLY A 581 26.75 -68.84 73.67
CA GLY A 581 26.83 -67.78 72.63
C GLY A 581 25.78 -66.66 72.75
N MET A 582 26.04 -65.44 73.22
CA MET A 582 27.11 -64.46 72.99
C MET A 582 27.31 -64.02 71.52
N LEU A 583 27.15 -62.70 71.32
CA LEU A 583 27.60 -61.83 70.20
C LEU A 583 26.77 -61.78 68.91
N THR A 584 26.02 -60.67 68.72
CA THR A 584 26.31 -59.74 67.61
C THR A 584 25.77 -58.33 67.87
N THR A 585 26.71 -57.55 68.36
CA THR A 585 26.93 -56.11 68.42
C THR A 585 26.53 -55.36 67.12
N THR A 586 25.88 -54.20 67.28
CA THR A 586 26.02 -52.95 66.50
C THR A 586 25.86 -52.98 64.97
N LEU A 587 24.66 -52.71 64.42
CA LEU A 587 24.52 -52.22 63.03
C LEU A 587 23.33 -51.26 62.78
N SER A 588 22.62 -50.76 63.81
CA SER A 588 21.42 -49.91 63.56
C SER A 588 21.72 -48.48 63.10
N GLY A 589 23.00 -48.05 63.05
CA GLY A 589 23.41 -46.73 62.59
C GLY A 589 24.01 -46.70 61.17
N GLU A 590 24.52 -47.83 60.68
CA GLU A 590 25.10 -47.91 59.33
C GLU A 590 24.02 -47.96 58.25
N ASP A 591 22.92 -48.68 58.52
CA ASP A 591 21.77 -48.77 57.60
C ASP A 591 21.13 -47.41 57.30
N SER A 592 20.98 -46.53 58.30
CA SER A 592 20.40 -45.20 58.10
C SER A 592 21.31 -44.26 57.32
N ARG A 593 22.64 -44.36 57.51
CA ARG A 593 23.61 -43.57 56.73
C ARG A 593 23.66 -44.04 55.28
N GLU A 594 23.64 -45.35 55.07
CA GLU A 594 23.63 -45.95 53.73
C GLU A 594 22.33 -45.63 52.99
N GLN A 595 21.18 -45.62 53.68
CA GLN A 595 19.90 -45.19 53.11
C GLN A 595 19.90 -43.72 52.69
N LEU A 596 20.46 -42.81 53.50
CA LEU A 596 20.56 -41.39 53.13
C LEU A 596 21.46 -41.18 51.91
N ILE A 597 22.59 -41.89 51.84
CA ILE A 597 23.52 -41.83 50.70
C ILE A 597 22.83 -42.34 49.43
N LYS A 598 22.13 -43.48 49.52
CA LYS A 598 21.33 -44.02 48.40
C LYS A 598 20.26 -43.03 47.97
N ALA A 599 19.53 -42.42 48.90
CA ALA A 599 18.49 -41.44 48.59
C ALA A 599 19.05 -40.20 47.87
N HIS A 600 20.20 -39.67 48.33
CA HIS A 600 20.86 -38.53 47.69
C HIS A 600 21.32 -38.85 46.26
N TYR A 601 21.99 -39.99 46.05
CA TYR A 601 22.44 -40.38 44.72
C TYR A 601 21.27 -40.75 43.80
N MET A 602 20.19 -41.37 44.32
CA MET A 602 18.97 -41.62 43.55
C MET A 602 18.28 -40.31 43.14
N ALA A 603 18.19 -39.33 44.04
CA ALA A 603 17.67 -38.00 43.72
C ALA A 603 18.52 -37.30 42.66
N ARG A 604 19.85 -37.38 42.77
CA ARG A 604 20.77 -36.79 41.79
C ARG A 604 20.70 -37.48 40.42
N VAL A 605 20.55 -38.80 40.38
CA VAL A 605 20.31 -39.56 39.14
C VAL A 605 18.97 -39.16 38.53
N GLY A 606 17.92 -38.99 39.34
CA GLY A 606 16.62 -38.49 38.88
C GLY A 606 16.72 -37.09 38.27
N GLU A 607 17.38 -36.16 38.95
CA GLU A 607 17.58 -34.79 38.46
C GLU A 607 18.36 -34.78 37.13
N LEU A 608 19.48 -35.49 37.04
CA LEU A 608 20.27 -35.59 35.81
C LEU A 608 19.47 -36.24 34.66
N THR A 609 18.63 -37.23 34.97
CA THR A 609 17.75 -37.88 33.99
C THR A 609 16.72 -36.88 33.44
N THR A 610 16.11 -36.06 34.29
CA THR A 610 15.17 -35.03 33.84
C THR A 610 15.84 -33.93 33.01
N GLN A 611 17.06 -33.51 33.39
CA GLN A 611 17.83 -32.54 32.62
C GLN A 611 18.22 -33.09 31.24
N LEU A 612 18.62 -34.37 31.16
CA LEU A 612 18.91 -35.03 29.89
C LEU A 612 17.67 -35.12 29.00
N GLN A 613 16.53 -35.56 29.54
CA GLN A 613 15.26 -35.62 28.79
C GLN A 613 14.81 -34.25 28.27
N MET A 614 14.96 -33.20 29.07
CA MET A 614 14.64 -31.84 28.65
C MET A 614 15.61 -31.32 27.57
N SER A 615 16.89 -31.68 27.65
CA SER A 615 17.88 -31.37 26.63
C SER A 615 17.59 -32.09 25.31
N ASP A 616 17.28 -33.38 25.37
CA ASP A 616 16.93 -34.20 24.20
C ASP A 616 15.64 -33.69 23.54
N SER A 617 14.61 -33.34 24.34
CA SER A 617 13.38 -32.74 23.82
C SER A 617 13.64 -31.42 23.10
N LYS A 618 14.54 -30.57 23.62
CA LYS A 618 14.94 -29.32 22.97
C LYS A 618 15.71 -29.56 21.68
N ALA A 619 16.62 -30.54 21.67
CA ALA A 619 17.37 -30.90 20.47
C ALA A 619 16.45 -31.40 19.34
N VAL A 620 15.47 -32.25 19.68
CA VAL A 620 14.45 -32.73 18.72
C VAL A 620 13.57 -31.58 18.20
N HIS A 621 13.17 -30.65 19.07
CA HIS A 621 12.41 -29.46 18.68
C HIS A 621 13.17 -28.60 17.69
N PHE A 622 14.42 -28.23 18.00
CA PHE A 622 15.25 -27.44 17.09
C PHE A 622 15.52 -28.15 15.77
N TYR A 623 15.72 -29.47 15.78
CA TYR A 623 15.86 -30.24 14.55
C TYR A 623 14.59 -30.19 13.68
N ALA A 624 13.41 -30.31 14.29
CA ALA A 624 12.13 -30.21 13.60
C ALA A 624 11.91 -28.80 13.02
N GLU A 625 12.26 -27.75 13.76
CA GLU A 625 12.19 -26.36 13.29
C GLU A 625 13.14 -26.09 12.11
N CYS A 626 14.40 -26.51 12.21
CA CYS A 626 15.38 -26.40 11.12
C CYS A 626 14.89 -27.12 9.86
N ARG A 627 14.27 -28.30 10.01
CA ARG A 627 13.69 -29.05 8.88
C ARG A 627 12.47 -28.33 8.28
N ALA A 628 11.62 -27.72 9.09
CA ALA A 628 10.48 -26.94 8.62
C ALA A 628 10.93 -25.67 7.89
N LEU A 629 11.94 -24.98 8.42
CA LEU A 629 12.56 -23.80 7.81
C LEU A 629 13.20 -24.14 6.46
N ALA A 630 13.98 -25.23 6.37
CA ALA A 630 14.59 -25.67 5.12
C ALA A 630 13.53 -25.96 4.04
N LYS A 631 12.40 -26.57 4.40
CA LYS A 631 11.29 -26.80 3.46
C LYS A 631 10.64 -25.49 3.00
N ARG A 632 10.43 -24.53 3.91
CA ARG A 632 9.88 -23.21 3.55
C ARG A 632 10.81 -22.43 2.64
N LEU A 633 12.12 -22.50 2.91
CA LEU A 633 13.14 -21.87 2.06
C LEU A 633 13.13 -22.47 0.65
N ALA A 634 13.12 -23.79 0.51
CA ALA A 634 13.08 -24.45 -0.79
C ALA A 634 11.81 -24.10 -1.60
N LEU A 635 10.64 -23.99 -0.94
CA LEU A 635 9.41 -23.53 -1.59
C LEU A 635 9.50 -22.06 -2.03
N ALA A 636 10.09 -21.21 -1.20
CA ALA A 636 10.31 -19.81 -1.52
C ALA A 636 11.28 -19.64 -2.70
N GLU A 637 12.38 -20.40 -2.73
CA GLU A 637 13.35 -20.41 -3.84
C GLU A 637 12.70 -20.82 -5.16
N LYS A 638 11.91 -21.91 -5.14
CA LYS A 638 11.14 -22.35 -6.32
C LYS A 638 10.16 -21.27 -6.80
N SER A 639 9.47 -20.59 -5.89
CA SER A 639 8.58 -19.49 -6.26
C SER A 639 9.33 -18.32 -6.88
N ARG A 640 10.50 -17.97 -6.33
CA ARG A 640 11.38 -16.91 -6.85
C ARG A 640 11.86 -17.24 -8.26
N GLU A 641 12.25 -18.49 -8.52
CA GLU A 641 12.63 -18.96 -9.86
C GLU A 641 11.49 -18.79 -10.87
N THR A 642 10.29 -19.25 -10.54
CA THR A 642 9.12 -19.12 -11.43
C THR A 642 8.77 -17.66 -11.73
N LEU A 643 8.86 -16.77 -10.74
CA LEU A 643 8.62 -15.34 -10.93
C LEU A 643 9.73 -14.70 -11.77
N THR A 644 10.99 -15.12 -11.59
CA THR A 644 12.12 -14.63 -12.37
C THR A 644 12.01 -15.04 -13.83
N GLU A 645 11.59 -16.27 -14.11
CA GLU A 645 11.30 -16.74 -15.47
C GLU A 645 10.12 -15.98 -16.09
N GLY A 646 9.05 -15.77 -15.34
CA GLY A 646 7.92 -14.95 -15.78
C GLY A 646 8.31 -13.52 -16.13
N ALA A 647 9.17 -12.89 -15.31
CA ALA A 647 9.69 -11.55 -15.58
C ALA A 647 10.57 -11.50 -16.83
N LYS A 648 11.42 -12.50 -17.06
CA LYS A 648 12.22 -12.62 -18.30
C LYS A 648 11.31 -12.71 -19.54
N LEU A 649 10.26 -13.52 -19.47
CA LEU A 649 9.33 -13.70 -20.58
C LEU A 649 8.50 -12.44 -20.85
N ALA A 650 8.06 -11.74 -19.79
CA ALA A 650 7.39 -10.46 -19.92
C ALA A 650 8.30 -9.39 -20.56
N ASN A 651 9.58 -9.32 -20.15
CA ASN A 651 10.54 -8.40 -20.74
C ASN A 651 10.79 -8.70 -22.23
N GLN A 652 10.91 -9.98 -22.61
CA GLN A 652 11.02 -10.37 -24.02
C GLN A 652 9.79 -9.94 -24.83
N ASN A 653 8.58 -10.07 -24.27
CA ASN A 653 7.35 -9.60 -24.92
C ASN A 653 7.32 -8.08 -25.07
N ILE A 654 7.77 -7.33 -24.06
CA ILE A 654 7.85 -5.87 -24.13
C ILE A 654 8.82 -5.45 -25.25
N SER A 655 10.01 -6.05 -25.33
CA SER A 655 10.97 -5.76 -26.40
C SER A 655 10.38 -6.05 -27.78
N ARG A 656 9.70 -7.19 -27.94
CA ARG A 656 9.03 -7.52 -29.21
C ARG A 656 7.96 -6.50 -29.59
N LEU A 657 7.12 -6.09 -28.64
CA LEU A 657 6.09 -5.08 -28.87
C LEU A 657 6.68 -3.71 -29.18
N GLN A 658 7.83 -3.36 -28.60
CA GLN A 658 8.55 -2.13 -28.92
C GLN A 658 9.08 -2.14 -30.36
N ASP A 659 9.61 -3.27 -30.84
CA ASP A 659 10.07 -3.42 -32.23
C ASP A 659 8.91 -3.33 -33.23
N GLU A 660 7.77 -3.97 -32.92
CA GLU A 660 6.53 -3.86 -33.71
C GLU A 660 5.99 -2.42 -33.74
N LEU A 661 6.05 -1.72 -32.60
CA LEU A 661 5.64 -0.31 -32.53
C LEU A 661 6.60 0.60 -33.32
N ALA A 662 7.91 0.35 -33.24
CA ALA A 662 8.90 1.13 -33.97
C ALA A 662 8.78 0.94 -35.49
N THR A 663 8.51 -0.28 -35.94
CA THR A 663 8.32 -0.58 -37.37
C THR A 663 7.02 0.03 -37.90
N THR A 664 5.92 -0.05 -37.16
CA THR A 664 4.65 0.61 -37.54
C THR A 664 4.77 2.12 -37.57
N LYS A 665 5.43 2.73 -36.57
CA LYS A 665 5.69 4.18 -36.56
C LYS A 665 6.48 4.63 -37.79
N ARG A 666 7.58 3.93 -38.10
CA ARG A 666 8.39 4.24 -39.29
C ARG A 666 7.58 4.13 -40.58
N SER A 667 6.74 3.10 -40.71
CA SER A 667 5.87 2.94 -41.88
C SER A 667 4.88 4.10 -42.05
N TYR A 668 4.30 4.60 -40.96
CA TYR A 668 3.41 5.77 -41.02
C TYR A 668 4.17 7.07 -41.31
N GLU A 669 5.37 7.24 -40.76
CA GLU A 669 6.26 8.37 -41.10
C GLU A 669 6.61 8.37 -42.60
N ASP A 670 6.97 7.21 -43.16
CA ASP A 670 7.26 7.06 -44.59
C ASP A 670 6.03 7.38 -45.46
N GLN A 671 4.84 6.92 -45.07
CA GLN A 671 3.58 7.24 -45.76
C GLN A 671 3.27 8.74 -45.73
N LEU A 672 3.44 9.39 -44.57
CA LEU A 672 3.25 10.83 -44.42
C LEU A 672 4.26 11.65 -45.23
N SER A 673 5.52 11.18 -45.31
CA SER A 673 6.55 11.80 -46.14
C SER A 673 6.16 11.71 -47.62
N MET A 674 5.78 10.53 -48.11
CA MET A 674 5.33 10.35 -49.50
C MET A 674 4.10 11.21 -49.83
N MET A 675 3.13 11.33 -48.91
CA MET A 675 1.99 12.23 -49.09
C MET A 675 2.40 13.70 -49.13
N SER A 676 3.36 14.11 -48.30
CA SER A 676 3.88 15.47 -48.26
C SER A 676 4.60 15.84 -49.56
N ASP A 677 5.43 14.93 -50.09
CA ASP A 677 6.11 15.10 -51.37
C ASP A 677 5.11 15.19 -52.53
N HIS A 678 4.08 14.35 -52.52
CA HIS A 678 3.00 14.39 -53.51
C HIS A 678 2.21 15.71 -53.44
N LEU A 679 1.90 16.21 -52.24
CA LEU A 679 1.25 17.51 -52.06
C LEU A 679 2.12 18.67 -52.55
N CYS A 680 3.44 18.60 -52.33
CA CYS A 680 4.39 19.60 -52.84
C CYS A 680 4.40 19.62 -54.37
N SER A 681 4.53 18.45 -55.00
CA SER A 681 4.46 18.31 -56.47
C SER A 681 3.13 18.83 -57.03
N MET A 682 2.01 18.48 -56.40
CA MET A 682 0.69 18.97 -56.81
C MET A 682 0.59 20.50 -56.68
N ASN A 683 1.09 21.09 -55.59
CA ASN A 683 1.12 22.55 -55.43
C ASN A 683 1.99 23.24 -56.47
N GLU A 684 3.14 22.67 -56.83
CA GLU A 684 3.97 23.18 -57.93
C GLU A 684 3.21 23.18 -59.26
N THR A 685 2.48 22.11 -59.57
CA THR A 685 1.66 22.05 -60.79
C THR A 685 0.52 23.07 -60.77
N LEU A 686 -0.17 23.23 -59.65
CA LEU A 686 -1.21 24.25 -59.48
C LEU A 686 -0.64 25.67 -59.61
N SER A 687 0.57 25.90 -59.09
CA SER A 687 1.25 27.19 -59.22
C SER A 687 1.62 27.48 -60.68
N LYS A 688 2.16 26.51 -61.41
CA LYS A 688 2.44 26.63 -62.86
C LYS A 688 1.17 26.92 -63.66
N GLN A 689 0.09 26.18 -63.41
CA GLN A 689 -1.21 26.42 -64.04
C GLN A 689 -1.75 27.82 -63.74
N ARG A 690 -1.52 28.33 -62.52
CA ARG A 690 -1.93 29.68 -62.15
C ARG A 690 -1.12 30.76 -62.87
N GLU A 691 0.19 30.57 -63.01
CA GLU A 691 1.06 31.44 -63.82
C GLU A 691 0.62 31.45 -65.31
N GLU A 692 0.29 30.29 -65.87
CA GLU A 692 -0.28 30.18 -67.23
C GLU A 692 -1.62 30.94 -67.36
N ILE A 693 -2.52 30.81 -66.37
CA ILE A 693 -3.78 31.56 -66.37
C ILE A 693 -3.53 33.07 -66.30
N ASP A 694 -2.58 33.51 -65.47
CA ASP A 694 -2.28 34.94 -65.29
C ASP A 694 -1.58 35.53 -66.52
N THR A 695 -0.70 34.78 -67.18
CA THR A 695 -0.10 35.18 -68.47
C THR A 695 -1.15 35.28 -69.58
N LEU A 696 -2.10 34.33 -69.67
CA LEU A 696 -3.23 34.40 -70.61
C LEU A 696 -4.13 35.60 -70.33
N LYS A 697 -4.41 35.93 -69.05
CA LYS A 697 -5.17 37.13 -68.67
C LYS A 697 -4.46 38.43 -69.02
N LEU A 698 -3.13 38.49 -68.83
CA LEU A 698 -2.31 39.65 -69.20
C LEU A 698 -2.22 39.82 -70.72
N GLY A 699 -2.09 38.72 -71.47
CA GLY A 699 -2.15 38.70 -72.93
C GLY A 699 -3.50 39.21 -73.48
N ASN A 700 -4.61 38.83 -72.83
CA ASN A 700 -5.95 39.31 -73.20
C ASN A 700 -6.15 40.82 -72.93
N LYS A 701 -5.52 41.37 -71.89
CA LYS A 701 -5.48 42.83 -71.65
C LYS A 701 -4.62 43.57 -72.68
N GLY A 702 -3.53 42.95 -73.16
CA GLY A 702 -2.70 43.47 -74.25
C GLY A 702 -3.45 43.56 -75.59
N ASN A 703 -4.23 42.53 -75.94
CA ASN A 703 -5.03 42.52 -77.16
C ASN A 703 -6.21 43.50 -77.11
N SER A 704 -6.77 43.77 -75.93
CA SER A 704 -7.83 44.77 -75.76
C SER A 704 -7.35 46.22 -76.00
N LYS A 705 -6.05 46.52 -75.81
CA LYS A 705 -5.47 47.83 -76.14
C LYS A 705 -5.15 48.01 -77.62
N LYS A 706 -4.84 46.93 -78.36
CA LYS A 706 -4.61 46.99 -79.82
C LYS A 706 -5.90 47.16 -80.64
N ASN A 707 -7.04 46.70 -80.13
CA ASN A 707 -8.34 46.78 -80.82
C ASN A 707 -9.12 48.09 -80.62
N LYS A 708 -8.54 49.12 -79.96
CA LYS A 708 -9.17 50.44 -79.78
C LYS A 708 -8.54 51.57 -80.59
N GLY A 709 -7.60 51.23 -81.48
CA GLY A 709 -6.90 52.17 -82.36
C GLY A 709 -6.95 51.76 -83.83
N ARG A 710 -8.08 51.23 -84.28
CA ARG A 710 -8.32 50.93 -85.69
C ARG A 710 -9.72 51.35 -86.09
#